data_AF-A0A2G6QN81-F1
#
_entry.id   AF-A0A2G6QN81-F1
#
_cell.length_a   1.000
_cell.length_b   1.000
_cell.length_c   1.000
_cell.angle_alpha   90.00
_cell.angle_beta   90.00
_cell.angle_gamma   90.00
#
_symmetry.space_group_name_H-M   'P 1'
#
loop_
_entity.id
_entity.type
_entity.pdbx_description
1 polymer ?
#
loop_
_entity_poly.entity_id
_entity_poly.type
_entity_poly.pdbx_seq_one_letter_code
_entity_poly.pdbx_strand_id
1 'polypeptide(L)'
;MRVALAGNPNSGKTTLFNGITGKIEKVGNWAGVTIAKKEGKVKSSLNSTGKDIVFVDLPGAYSMSPYTSEESITRDFVINEKPDAIINIVDSTNLGRNLFFTVQLLELGIPVVIALNKSDLYRKKEIDIDVKGLEEELGVKIVETTSTSSSDNNFAKLIDAVGSVAGKQQHAPIDFSDVDINDVDAVQKADEARYEYVKKVAEKFSTRKTASNKQTIQDAVDRVVANRWLGIPIFAVVMWLVFSISQTYVGTWLADILVGWLESGQEYIAGLLENASPFLQSLLVDGVIGGVIAVLGFLPLIMVLFFLLALLEDSGYMARVAVVMDRYLKKVGLSGKSIIPMVVSTGCAIPGVMSTRTIKDLRQRRTTAMLSPFMPCGAKLPVIALFAAVFFKNSSWISTSMYFSAIIIIILSALLIVRITGEKDRRTYFIMELPEYRFPSIKRALISMLSRGKAFIIKAGTIILLCNAAVQIMQAFNWSFELVAEGAENTSILASISNPFAILFIPLGFGIWQLAAAAITGFIAKENVVGTLAVVFSITNFIDTDALELVEGAAQVGDIMGLTSVAALAYLMFNLFTPPCFAAIGAMRSEMESGKWLWAGIGLQFGIGYVVAFLVYQIGTLITAGHLGSGFIPGLIVVLAIAALLVYLVRRGNKIAEQRKLGLN
;
A
#
# COMPACT_ATOMS: atom_id res chain seq x y z
N MET A 1 -7.61 39.29 6.27
CA MET A 1 -6.65 38.65 7.19
C MET A 1 -6.60 37.16 6.87
N ARG A 2 -5.43 36.61 6.61
CA ARG A 2 -5.21 35.18 6.33
C ARG A 2 -4.57 34.52 7.54
N VAL A 3 -5.23 33.49 8.06
CA VAL A 3 -4.79 32.77 9.26
C VAL A 3 -4.55 31.31 8.90
N ALA A 4 -3.35 30.81 9.21
CA ALA A 4 -2.99 29.43 8.97
C ALA A 4 -3.33 28.56 10.18
N LEU A 5 -3.96 27.40 9.96
CA LEU A 5 -4.16 26.39 10.98
C LEU A 5 -3.06 25.34 10.85
N ALA A 6 -2.14 25.34 11.81
CA ALA A 6 -1.03 24.42 11.91
C ALA A 6 -1.22 23.48 13.12
N GLY A 7 -0.64 22.29 13.08
CA GLY A 7 -0.62 21.38 14.22
C GLY A 7 -0.23 19.96 13.83
N ASN A 8 0.02 19.13 14.84
CA ASN A 8 0.34 17.73 14.59
C ASN A 8 -0.86 16.96 13.98
N PRO A 9 -0.60 15.87 13.23
CA PRO A 9 -1.63 14.90 12.90
C PRO A 9 -2.41 14.46 14.15
N ASN A 10 -3.73 14.28 14.02
CA ASN A 10 -4.63 13.87 15.10
C ASN A 10 -4.78 14.85 16.30
N SER A 11 -4.26 16.08 16.23
CA SER A 11 -4.49 17.11 17.26
C SER A 11 -5.92 17.67 17.28
N GLY A 12 -6.79 17.24 16.35
CA GLY A 12 -8.17 17.72 16.20
C GLY A 12 -8.34 18.89 15.22
N LYS A 13 -7.30 19.20 14.43
CA LYS A 13 -7.29 20.29 13.45
C LYS A 13 -8.47 20.34 12.50
N THR A 14 -8.82 19.22 11.85
CA THR A 14 -9.96 19.19 10.91
C THR A 14 -11.30 19.39 11.64
N THR A 15 -11.44 18.90 12.87
CA THR A 15 -12.64 19.12 13.67
C THR A 15 -12.78 20.58 14.05
N LEU A 16 -11.67 21.22 14.48
CA LEU A 16 -11.63 22.65 14.80
C LEU A 16 -11.91 23.53 13.56
N PHE A 17 -11.30 23.21 12.41
CA PHE A 17 -11.55 23.89 11.14
C PHE A 17 -13.05 23.88 10.81
N ASN A 18 -13.68 22.70 10.80
CA ASN A 18 -15.11 22.57 10.53
C ASN A 18 -15.99 23.27 11.59
N GLY A 19 -15.52 23.32 12.84
CA GLY A 19 -16.17 24.07 13.92
C GLY A 19 -16.23 25.56 13.62
N ILE A 20 -15.11 26.13 13.17
CA ILE A 20 -14.92 27.56 12.90
C ILE A 20 -15.57 28.01 11.59
N THR A 21 -15.39 27.25 10.51
CA THR A 21 -15.82 27.64 9.14
C THR A 21 -17.18 27.04 8.75
N GLY A 22 -17.60 25.94 9.38
CA GLY A 22 -18.82 25.21 9.04
C GLY A 22 -18.55 24.02 8.11
N LYS A 23 -19.51 23.69 7.24
CA LYS A 23 -19.40 22.61 6.25
C LYS A 23 -19.23 23.16 4.82
N ILE A 24 -18.19 23.96 4.57
CA ILE A 24 -17.81 24.56 3.26
C ILE A 24 -16.28 24.82 3.30
N GLU A 25 -15.39 24.58 2.32
CA GLU A 25 -15.39 23.86 1.04
C GLU A 25 -13.97 23.33 0.75
N LYS A 26 -13.87 22.30 -0.10
CA LYS A 26 -12.62 21.79 -0.67
C LYS A 26 -12.28 22.69 -1.87
N VAL A 27 -11.29 23.58 -1.76
CA VAL A 27 -10.99 24.59 -2.81
C VAL A 27 -10.19 23.99 -3.97
N GLY A 28 -9.48 22.89 -3.73
CA GLY A 28 -8.68 22.20 -4.75
C GLY A 28 -7.64 21.28 -4.11
N ASN A 29 -6.52 21.09 -4.81
CA ASN A 29 -5.33 20.45 -4.26
C ASN A 29 -4.19 21.47 -4.15
N TRP A 30 -3.28 21.25 -3.20
CA TRP A 30 -2.03 22.01 -3.14
C TRP A 30 -1.21 21.82 -4.43
N ALA A 31 -0.48 22.85 -4.85
CA ALA A 31 0.25 22.84 -6.12
C ALA A 31 1.22 21.64 -6.20
N GLY A 32 1.12 20.86 -7.27
CA GLY A 32 2.02 19.73 -7.52
C GLY A 32 1.77 18.46 -6.69
N VAL A 33 0.71 18.40 -5.88
CA VAL A 33 0.38 17.23 -5.04
C VAL A 33 -1.12 16.90 -5.03
N THR A 34 -1.49 15.72 -4.54
CA THR A 34 -2.88 15.26 -4.37
C THR A 34 -3.52 15.64 -3.03
N ILE A 35 -2.80 16.38 -2.19
CA ILE A 35 -3.29 16.78 -0.86
C ILE A 35 -4.32 17.89 -1.03
N ALA A 36 -5.50 17.70 -0.46
CA ALA A 36 -6.60 18.66 -0.57
C ALA A 36 -6.27 19.96 0.15
N LYS A 37 -6.44 21.09 -0.54
CA LYS A 37 -6.37 22.44 0.03
C LYS A 37 -7.77 22.85 0.50
N LYS A 38 -7.89 23.22 1.78
CA LYS A 38 -9.13 23.70 2.38
C LYS A 38 -8.93 25.12 2.84
N GLU A 39 -9.81 26.00 2.38
CA GLU A 39 -9.90 27.37 2.87
C GLU A 39 -11.35 27.67 3.22
N GLY A 40 -11.58 28.48 4.24
CA GLY A 40 -12.93 28.83 4.64
C GLY A 40 -12.96 30.14 5.40
N LYS A 41 -14.03 30.91 5.20
CA LYS A 41 -14.30 32.10 6.01
C LYS A 41 -14.81 31.69 7.38
N VAL A 42 -14.51 32.51 8.38
CA VAL A 42 -15.05 32.33 9.73
C VAL A 42 -16.57 32.51 9.73
N LYS A 43 -17.31 31.69 10.50
CA LYS A 43 -18.75 31.90 10.71
C LYS A 43 -19.01 33.29 11.29
N SER A 44 -20.01 33.98 10.76
CA SER A 44 -20.43 35.29 11.27
C SER A 44 -20.74 35.28 12.77
N SER A 45 -21.30 34.18 13.29
CA SER A 45 -21.59 33.99 14.73
C SER A 45 -20.35 33.92 15.63
N LEU A 46 -19.17 33.68 15.06
CA LEU A 46 -17.90 33.57 15.77
C LEU A 46 -16.97 34.77 15.48
N ASN A 47 -17.38 35.71 14.62
CA ASN A 47 -16.55 36.84 14.20
C ASN A 47 -16.88 38.12 14.98
N SER A 48 -16.34 38.24 16.18
CA SER A 48 -16.42 39.45 17.02
C SER A 48 -15.49 40.58 16.56
N THR A 49 -14.53 40.29 15.68
CA THR A 49 -13.47 41.24 15.28
C THR A 49 -13.86 42.17 14.12
N GLY A 50 -14.94 41.88 13.40
CA GLY A 50 -15.39 42.66 12.23
C GLY A 50 -14.46 42.61 11.00
N LYS A 51 -13.35 41.85 11.06
CA LYS A 51 -12.40 41.68 9.94
C LYS A 51 -12.81 40.52 9.04
N ASP A 52 -12.53 40.60 7.74
CA ASP A 52 -12.67 39.44 6.82
C ASP A 52 -11.50 38.48 7.05
N ILE A 53 -11.76 37.39 7.78
CA ILE A 53 -10.78 36.37 8.16
C ILE A 53 -10.97 35.12 7.30
N VAL A 54 -9.92 34.76 6.57
CA VAL A 54 -9.84 33.52 5.79
C VAL A 54 -8.89 32.55 6.47
N PHE A 55 -9.40 31.38 6.83
CA PHE A 55 -8.62 30.30 7.41
C PHE A 55 -8.12 29.35 6.33
N VAL A 56 -6.84 28.98 6.40
CA VAL A 56 -6.21 27.98 5.53
C VAL A 56 -5.81 26.78 6.39
N ASP A 57 -6.34 25.60 6.06
CA ASP A 57 -5.99 24.35 6.76
C ASP A 57 -4.66 23.80 6.20
N LEU A 58 -3.57 23.89 6.97
CA LEU A 58 -2.30 23.31 6.56
C LEU A 58 -2.29 21.80 6.80
N PRO A 59 -1.58 21.01 5.99
CA PRO A 59 -1.37 19.59 6.28
C PRO A 59 -0.77 19.39 7.68
N GLY A 60 -1.17 18.30 8.35
CA GLY A 60 -0.66 18.00 9.69
C GLY A 60 0.84 17.67 9.64
N ALA A 61 1.66 18.42 10.37
CA ALA A 61 3.11 18.31 10.36
C ALA A 61 3.66 18.05 11.77
N TYR A 62 4.74 17.26 11.88
CA TYR A 62 5.45 17.09 13.15
C TYR A 62 6.64 18.04 13.29
N SER A 63 7.15 18.54 12.17
CA SER A 63 8.24 19.49 12.09
C SER A 63 8.09 20.37 10.85
N MET A 64 8.83 21.47 10.79
CA MET A 64 9.01 22.30 9.60
C MET A 64 10.03 21.71 8.61
N SER A 65 10.65 20.57 8.95
CA SER A 65 11.61 19.89 8.10
C SER A 65 10.88 19.15 6.96
N PRO A 66 11.35 19.27 5.69
CA PRO A 66 10.63 18.81 4.49
C PRO A 66 10.78 17.29 4.24
N TYR A 67 10.44 16.48 5.24
CA TYR A 67 10.59 15.02 5.14
C TYR A 67 9.43 14.34 4.44
N THR A 68 8.21 14.86 4.63
CA THR A 68 7.01 14.39 3.98
C THR A 68 6.43 15.48 3.07
N SER A 69 5.64 15.09 2.06
CA SER A 69 4.95 16.06 1.21
C SER A 69 4.08 17.03 2.02
N GLU A 70 3.49 16.55 3.13
CA GLU A 70 2.71 17.35 4.07
C GLU A 70 3.57 18.43 4.73
N GLU A 71 4.74 18.07 5.26
CA GLU A 71 5.65 19.02 5.92
C GLU A 71 6.25 20.02 4.93
N SER A 72 6.60 19.59 3.71
CA SER A 72 7.07 20.50 2.66
C SER A 72 6.02 21.55 2.30
N ILE A 73 4.74 21.15 2.17
CA ILE A 73 3.65 22.09 1.88
C ILE A 73 3.44 23.07 3.02
N THR A 74 3.39 22.57 4.26
CA THR A 74 3.23 23.42 5.45
C THR A 74 4.37 24.45 5.52
N ARG A 75 5.62 24.02 5.31
CA ARG A 75 6.78 24.90 5.28
C ARG A 75 6.69 25.93 4.14
N ASP A 76 6.52 25.46 2.91
CA ASP A 76 6.53 26.31 1.72
C ASP A 76 5.38 27.33 1.75
N PHE A 77 4.21 26.95 2.27
CA PHE A 77 3.10 27.90 2.48
C PHE A 77 3.47 28.98 3.48
N VAL A 78 3.98 28.61 4.66
CA VAL A 78 4.27 29.61 5.71
C VAL A 78 5.39 30.56 5.29
N ILE A 79 6.42 30.07 4.59
CA ILE A 79 7.52 30.89 4.09
C ILE A 79 7.10 31.80 2.94
N ASN A 80 6.34 31.28 1.95
CA ASN A 80 6.01 32.02 0.73
C ASN A 80 4.77 32.90 0.88
N GLU A 81 3.71 32.40 1.50
CA GLU A 81 2.45 33.15 1.64
C GLU A 81 2.41 34.09 2.86
N LYS A 82 3.32 33.90 3.84
CA LYS A 82 3.48 34.74 5.05
C LYS A 82 2.13 35.12 5.69
N PRO A 83 1.41 34.16 6.30
CA PRO A 83 0.10 34.43 6.91
C PRO A 83 0.17 35.51 8.01
N ASP A 84 -0.91 36.25 8.21
CA ASP A 84 -1.00 37.31 9.22
C ASP A 84 -0.90 36.77 10.67
N ALA A 85 -1.32 35.52 10.86
CA ALA A 85 -1.22 34.78 12.12
C ALA A 85 -1.32 33.27 11.89
N ILE A 86 -0.84 32.50 12.86
CA ILE A 86 -0.93 31.03 12.91
C ILE A 86 -1.73 30.63 14.15
N ILE A 87 -2.78 29.83 13.97
CA ILE A 87 -3.36 29.03 15.06
C ILE A 87 -2.64 27.69 15.09
N ASN A 88 -1.88 27.46 16.15
CA ASN A 88 -1.23 26.18 16.37
C ASN A 88 -2.07 25.30 17.31
N ILE A 89 -2.54 24.17 16.80
CA ILE A 89 -3.44 23.27 17.51
C ILE A 89 -2.62 22.19 18.21
N VAL A 90 -2.57 22.29 19.53
CA VAL A 90 -1.77 21.46 20.42
C VAL A 90 -2.68 20.46 21.14
N ASP A 91 -2.38 19.17 21.04
CA ASP A 91 -3.05 18.14 21.84
C ASP A 91 -2.60 18.22 23.30
N SER A 92 -3.51 18.64 24.18
CA SER A 92 -3.26 18.77 25.63
C SER A 92 -2.83 17.46 26.31
N THR A 93 -3.20 16.30 25.76
CA THR A 93 -2.80 15.00 26.32
C THR A 93 -1.32 14.66 26.03
N ASN A 94 -0.71 15.32 25.05
CA ASN A 94 0.67 15.08 24.61
C ASN A 94 1.43 16.39 24.32
N LEU A 95 1.52 17.25 25.34
CA LEU A 95 2.18 18.56 25.29
C LEU A 95 3.59 18.52 24.72
N GLY A 96 4.50 17.70 25.28
CA GLY A 96 5.92 17.69 24.88
C GLY A 96 6.13 17.42 23.39
N ARG A 97 5.31 16.56 22.77
CA ARG A 97 5.43 16.32 21.33
C ARG A 97 4.92 17.50 20.48
N ASN A 98 3.81 18.10 20.89
CA ASN A 98 3.18 19.20 20.14
C ASN A 98 3.97 20.52 20.29
N LEU A 99 4.58 20.73 21.44
CA LEU A 99 5.43 21.89 21.69
C LEU A 99 6.70 21.90 20.83
N PHE A 100 7.19 20.73 20.38
CA PHE A 100 8.32 20.66 19.43
C PHE A 100 8.02 21.39 18.13
N PHE A 101 6.87 21.11 17.51
CA PHE A 101 6.43 21.83 16.32
C PHE A 101 6.11 23.29 16.62
N THR A 102 5.60 23.58 17.82
CA THR A 102 5.29 24.94 18.27
C THR A 102 6.51 25.84 18.26
N VAL A 103 7.63 25.40 18.86
CA VAL A 103 8.87 26.19 18.93
C VAL A 103 9.35 26.55 17.52
N GLN A 104 9.31 25.62 16.58
CA GLN A 104 9.68 25.88 15.18
C GLN A 104 8.76 26.89 14.49
N LEU A 105 7.47 26.96 14.85
CA LEU A 105 6.56 27.99 14.34
C LEU A 105 6.87 29.37 14.93
N LEU A 106 7.31 29.44 16.20
CA LEU A 106 7.69 30.69 16.85
C LEU A 106 8.96 31.29 16.24
N GLU A 107 9.91 30.45 15.81
CA GLU A 107 11.14 30.84 15.12
C GLU A 107 10.87 31.58 13.78
N LEU A 108 9.66 31.47 13.21
CA LEU A 108 9.30 32.14 11.96
C LEU A 108 8.97 33.64 12.14
N GLY A 109 8.85 34.11 13.38
CA GLY A 109 8.50 35.50 13.70
C GLY A 109 7.05 35.89 13.39
N ILE A 110 6.23 34.95 12.93
CA ILE A 110 4.80 35.15 12.65
C ILE A 110 4.00 35.01 13.95
N PRO A 111 3.01 35.89 14.25
CA PRO A 111 2.08 35.74 15.36
C PRO A 111 1.52 34.34 15.52
N VAL A 112 1.73 33.70 16.69
CA VAL A 112 1.17 32.38 17.00
C VAL A 112 0.20 32.46 18.16
N VAL A 113 -0.97 31.82 18.00
CA VAL A 113 -1.92 31.55 19.09
C VAL A 113 -2.07 30.03 19.22
N ILE A 114 -1.90 29.51 20.43
CA ILE A 114 -2.05 28.09 20.69
C ILE A 114 -3.50 27.77 21.03
N ALA A 115 -4.11 26.89 20.26
CA ALA A 115 -5.36 26.22 20.63
C ALA A 115 -5.02 24.92 21.37
N LEU A 116 -5.08 24.95 22.69
CA LEU A 116 -4.83 23.79 23.54
C LEU A 116 -6.07 22.89 23.51
N ASN A 117 -6.10 21.97 22.54
CA ASN A 117 -7.27 21.19 22.18
C ASN A 117 -7.39 19.91 23.04
N LYS A 118 -8.58 19.29 23.02
CA LYS A 118 -8.94 18.12 23.84
C LYS A 118 -8.88 18.42 25.34
N SER A 119 -9.28 19.63 25.74
CA SER A 119 -9.21 20.06 27.14
C SER A 119 -10.05 19.20 28.09
N ASP A 120 -11.12 18.58 27.57
CA ASP A 120 -11.93 17.58 28.24
C ASP A 120 -11.15 16.29 28.60
N LEU A 121 -10.28 15.84 27.70
CA LEU A 121 -9.56 14.57 27.83
C LEU A 121 -8.40 14.63 28.83
N TYR A 122 -7.64 15.73 28.88
CA TYR A 122 -6.52 15.81 29.84
C TYR A 122 -7.03 15.94 31.29
N ARG A 123 -8.17 16.64 31.49
CA ARG A 123 -8.87 16.68 32.79
C ARG A 123 -9.35 15.29 33.21
N LYS A 124 -9.92 14.52 32.28
CA LYS A 124 -10.34 13.12 32.52
C LYS A 124 -9.16 12.18 32.79
N LYS A 125 -7.99 12.46 32.21
CA LYS A 125 -6.73 11.71 32.42
C LYS A 125 -5.93 12.19 33.64
N GLU A 126 -6.50 13.07 34.46
CA GLU A 126 -5.84 13.64 35.66
C GLU A 126 -4.47 14.26 35.36
N ILE A 127 -4.36 14.91 34.21
CA ILE A 127 -3.23 15.77 33.86
C ILE A 127 -3.60 17.17 34.36
N ASP A 128 -2.67 17.84 35.02
CA ASP A 128 -2.81 19.24 35.41
C ASP A 128 -1.81 20.07 34.60
N ILE A 129 -2.30 21.13 33.95
CA ILE A 129 -1.53 21.97 33.03
C ILE A 129 -1.63 23.41 33.52
N ASP A 130 -0.50 24.00 33.88
CA ASP A 130 -0.42 25.42 34.21
C ASP A 130 -0.39 26.25 32.91
N VAL A 131 -1.60 26.59 32.42
CA VAL A 131 -1.78 27.34 31.18
C VAL A 131 -1.15 28.73 31.27
N LYS A 132 -1.23 29.41 32.41
CA LYS A 132 -0.70 30.78 32.57
C LYS A 132 0.82 30.78 32.56
N GLY A 133 1.44 29.87 33.31
CA GLY A 133 2.90 29.70 33.28
C GLY A 133 3.41 29.33 31.89
N LEU A 134 2.66 28.50 31.14
CA LEU A 134 3.01 28.13 29.77
C LEU A 134 2.86 29.31 28.78
N GLU A 135 1.86 30.19 28.95
CA GLU A 135 1.72 31.42 28.15
C GLU A 135 2.94 32.35 28.34
N GLU A 136 3.39 32.52 29.59
CA GLU A 136 4.52 33.38 29.95
C GLU A 136 5.85 32.83 29.41
N GLU A 137 6.11 31.53 29.58
CA GLU A 137 7.36 30.91 29.13
C GLU A 137 7.50 30.90 27.59
N LEU A 138 6.40 30.64 26.87
CA LEU A 138 6.42 30.59 25.41
C LEU A 138 6.21 31.95 24.75
N GLY A 139 5.77 32.96 25.50
CA GLY A 139 5.47 34.30 24.97
C GLY A 139 4.30 34.29 23.98
N VAL A 140 3.31 33.42 24.18
CA VAL A 140 2.16 33.23 23.26
C VAL A 140 0.85 33.22 24.02
N LYS A 141 -0.25 33.53 23.31
CA LYS A 141 -1.59 33.34 23.84
C LYS A 141 -2.04 31.88 23.69
N ILE A 142 -2.57 31.31 24.76
CA ILE A 142 -3.07 29.93 24.82
C ILE A 142 -4.55 29.96 25.17
N VAL A 143 -5.37 29.31 24.34
CA VAL A 143 -6.81 29.15 24.57
C VAL A 143 -7.16 27.66 24.66
N GLU A 144 -7.74 27.25 25.77
CA GLU A 144 -8.27 25.89 25.93
C GLU A 144 -9.48 25.66 25.04
N THR A 145 -9.46 24.61 24.21
CA THR A 145 -10.53 24.30 23.26
C THR A 145 -10.97 22.84 23.32
N THR A 146 -12.25 22.59 23.08
CA THR A 146 -12.80 21.23 22.91
C THR A 146 -13.52 21.15 21.58
N SER A 147 -12.85 20.58 20.58
CA SER A 147 -13.37 20.57 19.20
C SER A 147 -14.61 19.68 18.99
N THR A 148 -14.85 18.72 19.89
CA THR A 148 -15.98 17.76 19.82
C THR A 148 -17.23 18.25 20.55
N SER A 149 -17.12 19.29 21.38
CA SER A 149 -18.23 19.83 22.16
C SER A 149 -19.04 20.84 21.34
N SER A 150 -20.37 20.73 21.39
CA SER A 150 -21.29 21.64 20.69
C SER A 150 -21.54 22.95 21.45
N SER A 151 -21.37 22.97 22.78
CA SER A 151 -21.72 24.11 23.63
C SER A 151 -20.54 24.83 24.29
N ASP A 152 -19.45 24.11 24.61
CA ASP A 152 -18.31 24.66 25.36
C ASP A 152 -16.98 24.43 24.61
N ASN A 153 -16.88 25.05 23.43
CA ASN A 153 -15.74 24.86 22.51
C ASN A 153 -14.69 25.99 22.56
N ASN A 154 -15.01 27.14 23.16
CA ASN A 154 -14.17 28.35 23.24
C ASN A 154 -13.65 28.90 21.89
N PHE A 155 -14.31 28.60 20.76
CA PHE A 155 -13.84 29.07 19.46
C PHE A 155 -13.89 30.60 19.28
N ALA A 156 -14.88 31.27 19.86
CA ALA A 156 -14.96 32.74 19.82
C ALA A 156 -13.75 33.40 20.51
N LYS A 157 -13.39 32.93 21.71
CA LYS A 157 -12.20 33.40 22.45
C LYS A 157 -10.91 33.17 21.66
N LEU A 158 -10.81 32.06 20.95
CA LEU A 158 -9.65 31.74 20.10
C LEU A 158 -9.53 32.74 18.93
N ILE A 159 -10.64 33.10 18.28
CA ILE A 159 -10.66 34.06 17.18
C ILE A 159 -10.34 35.47 17.67
N ASP A 160 -10.86 35.87 18.84
CA ASP A 160 -10.51 37.14 19.48
C ASP A 160 -9.02 37.23 19.81
N ALA A 161 -8.44 36.15 20.35
CA ALA A 161 -7.01 36.07 20.62
C ALA A 161 -6.20 36.28 19.33
N VAL A 162 -6.56 35.63 18.22
CA VAL A 162 -5.90 35.84 16.92
C VAL A 162 -6.03 37.30 16.46
N GLY A 163 -7.21 37.90 16.58
CA GLY A 163 -7.42 39.30 16.25
C GLY A 163 -6.54 40.26 17.04
N SER A 164 -6.18 39.91 18.28
CA SER A 164 -5.35 40.71 19.19
C SER A 164 -3.84 40.60 18.97
N VAL A 165 -3.38 39.52 18.34
CA VAL A 165 -1.94 39.26 18.06
C VAL A 165 -1.60 39.54 16.59
N ALA A 166 -2.59 39.54 15.69
CA ALA A 166 -2.39 39.86 14.28
C ALA A 166 -1.68 41.22 14.10
N GLY A 167 -0.55 41.22 13.40
CA GLY A 167 0.29 42.40 13.16
C GLY A 167 1.35 42.71 14.23
N LYS A 168 1.46 41.90 15.29
CA LYS A 168 2.60 41.96 16.23
C LYS A 168 3.76 41.12 15.71
N GLN A 169 4.97 41.33 16.22
CA GLN A 169 6.07 40.39 16.03
C GLN A 169 6.05 39.33 17.12
N GLN A 170 6.24 38.07 16.74
CA GLN A 170 6.45 36.97 17.66
C GLN A 170 7.95 36.79 17.88
N HIS A 171 8.37 36.66 19.14
CA HIS A 171 9.73 36.27 19.47
C HIS A 171 9.76 34.81 19.93
N ALA A 172 10.72 34.04 19.43
CA ALA A 172 10.93 32.67 19.84
C ALA A 172 11.68 32.62 21.18
N PRO A 173 11.32 31.70 22.09
CA PRO A 173 12.04 31.52 23.36
C PRO A 173 13.50 31.06 23.16
N ILE A 174 13.74 30.32 22.07
CA ILE A 174 15.07 29.95 21.60
C ILE A 174 15.10 30.21 20.10
N ASP A 175 16.16 30.85 19.63
CA ASP A 175 16.35 31.17 18.22
C ASP A 175 17.43 30.28 17.61
N PHE A 176 17.03 29.48 16.62
CA PHE A 176 17.90 28.65 15.79
C PHE A 176 17.74 28.98 14.30
N SER A 177 17.24 30.19 13.99
CA SER A 177 16.99 30.62 12.61
C SER A 177 18.26 30.71 11.74
N ASP A 178 19.44 30.84 12.36
CA ASP A 178 20.75 30.92 11.70
C ASP A 178 21.41 29.55 11.42
N VAL A 179 20.75 28.42 11.68
CA VAL A 179 21.32 27.09 11.44
C VAL A 179 21.33 26.77 9.94
N ASP A 180 22.51 26.43 9.40
CA ASP A 180 22.63 25.96 8.02
C ASP A 180 21.86 24.62 7.86
N ILE A 181 20.75 24.69 7.14
CA ILE A 181 19.84 23.58 6.87
C ILE A 181 20.53 22.48 6.05
N ASN A 182 21.62 22.81 5.34
CA ASN A 182 22.38 21.85 4.53
C ASN A 182 23.40 21.05 5.34
N ASP A 183 23.75 21.50 6.55
CA ASP A 183 24.60 20.76 7.48
C ASP A 183 23.74 19.86 8.38
N VAL A 184 23.79 18.56 8.10
CA VAL A 184 23.03 17.53 8.83
C VAL A 184 23.38 17.52 10.32
N ASP A 185 24.64 17.75 10.68
CA ASP A 185 25.09 17.70 12.07
C ASP A 185 24.65 18.97 12.82
N ALA A 186 24.62 20.12 12.15
CA ALA A 186 24.10 21.37 12.71
C ALA A 186 22.60 21.31 12.95
N VAL A 187 21.83 20.81 11.96
CA VAL A 187 20.37 20.60 12.09
C VAL A 187 20.08 19.62 13.22
N GLN A 188 20.86 18.53 13.34
CA GLN A 188 20.66 17.54 14.39
C GLN A 188 20.87 18.15 15.78
N LYS A 189 21.95 18.93 15.99
CA LYS A 189 22.20 19.61 17.28
C LYS A 189 21.10 20.61 17.63
N ALA A 190 20.60 21.35 16.65
CA ALA A 190 19.49 22.27 16.85
C ALA A 190 18.21 21.54 17.26
N ASP A 191 17.88 20.42 16.59
CA ASP A 191 16.71 19.60 16.93
C ASP A 191 16.84 18.94 18.32
N GLU A 192 18.03 18.47 18.70
CA GLU A 192 18.31 17.96 20.05
C GLU A 192 18.10 19.04 21.11
N ALA A 193 18.60 20.25 20.88
CA ALA A 193 18.42 21.38 21.80
C ALA A 193 16.96 21.82 21.92
N ARG A 194 16.22 21.89 20.80
CA ARG A 194 14.77 22.14 20.79
C ARG A 194 14.03 21.08 21.61
N TYR A 195 14.41 19.81 21.43
CA TYR A 195 13.77 18.70 22.15
C TYR A 195 14.03 18.78 23.67
N GLU A 196 15.26 19.10 24.08
CA GLU A 196 15.59 19.30 25.49
C GLU A 196 14.82 20.46 26.12
N TYR A 197 14.73 21.60 25.42
CA TYR A 197 13.95 22.74 25.89
C TYR A 197 12.48 22.38 26.08
N VAL A 198 11.87 21.79 25.05
CA VAL A 198 10.47 21.39 25.09
C VAL A 198 10.20 20.37 26.18
N LYS A 199 11.13 19.43 26.42
CA LYS A 199 11.04 18.49 27.53
C LYS A 199 11.01 19.22 28.88
N LYS A 200 11.92 20.17 29.10
CA LYS A 200 11.95 20.98 30.33
C LYS A 200 10.66 21.77 30.53
N VAL A 201 10.15 22.43 29.49
CA VAL A 201 8.88 23.18 29.52
C VAL A 201 7.71 22.26 29.83
N ALA A 202 7.60 21.11 29.14
CA ALA A 202 6.52 20.17 29.36
C ALA A 202 6.54 19.56 30.78
N GLU A 203 7.72 19.23 31.31
CA GLU A 203 7.87 18.72 32.69
C GLU A 203 7.56 19.78 33.75
N LYS A 204 7.90 21.05 33.49
CA LYS A 204 7.65 22.18 34.40
C LYS A 204 6.18 22.55 34.49
N PHE A 205 5.47 22.59 33.35
CA PHE A 205 4.09 23.10 33.28
C PHE A 205 3.02 22.02 33.10
N SER A 206 3.39 20.74 33.05
CA SER A 206 2.42 19.65 33.09
C SER A 206 2.79 18.61 34.14
N THR A 207 1.89 18.41 35.10
CA THR A 207 2.02 17.35 36.10
C THR A 207 1.01 16.24 35.78
N ARG A 208 1.48 14.99 35.77
CA ARG A 208 0.64 13.82 35.55
C ARG A 208 0.49 13.07 36.87
N LYS A 209 -0.73 12.90 37.37
CA LYS A 209 -0.97 12.09 38.59
C LYS A 209 -0.57 10.63 38.41
N THR A 210 -0.64 10.12 37.19
CA THR A 210 -0.07 8.81 36.84
C THR A 210 1.36 8.99 36.36
N ALA A 211 2.34 8.58 37.16
CA ALA A 211 3.74 8.58 36.77
C ALA A 211 3.93 7.73 35.49
N SER A 212 4.71 8.22 34.52
CA SER A 212 5.13 7.48 33.32
C SER A 212 5.85 6.16 33.62
N ASN A 213 6.23 5.95 34.88
CA ASN A 213 6.92 4.78 35.39
C ASN A 213 5.97 3.64 35.85
N LYS A 214 4.64 3.87 35.91
CA LYS A 214 3.66 2.81 36.21
C LYS A 214 3.25 2.09 34.93
N GLN A 215 3.61 0.81 34.84
CA GLN A 215 3.26 -0.01 33.68
C GLN A 215 1.75 -0.23 33.60
N THR A 216 1.19 0.11 32.45
CA THR A 216 -0.21 -0.17 32.13
C THR A 216 -0.36 -1.59 31.56
N ILE A 217 -1.58 -2.11 31.52
CA ILE A 217 -1.89 -3.39 30.84
C ILE A 217 -1.46 -3.33 29.37
N GLN A 218 -1.56 -2.15 28.73
CA GLN A 218 -1.12 -1.94 27.35
C GLN A 218 0.40 -2.13 27.21
N ASP A 219 1.18 -1.60 28.16
CA ASP A 219 2.65 -1.76 28.16
C ASP A 219 3.07 -3.23 28.34
N ALA A 220 2.30 -4.00 29.13
CA ALA A 220 2.53 -5.44 29.30
C ALA A 220 2.29 -6.22 28.00
N VAL A 221 1.21 -5.90 27.28
CA VAL A 221 0.91 -6.50 25.97
C VAL A 221 1.96 -6.11 24.93
N ASP A 222 2.35 -4.84 24.88
CA ASP A 222 3.37 -4.33 23.94
C ASP A 222 4.74 -5.00 24.18
N ARG A 223 5.10 -5.38 25.43
CA ARG A 223 6.34 -6.13 25.71
C ARG A 223 6.40 -7.48 24.98
N VAL A 224 5.25 -8.11 24.77
CA VAL A 224 5.13 -9.40 24.09
C VAL A 224 4.95 -9.19 22.59
N VAL A 225 3.96 -8.37 22.20
CA VAL A 225 3.58 -8.17 20.80
C VAL A 225 4.61 -7.35 20.02
N ALA A 226 5.18 -6.30 20.62
CA ALA A 226 6.21 -5.47 20.00
C ALA A 226 7.65 -5.96 20.28
N ASN A 227 7.78 -7.18 20.84
CA ASN A 227 9.07 -7.78 21.11
C ASN A 227 9.88 -7.98 19.83
N ARG A 228 11.22 -7.87 19.94
CA ARG A 228 12.13 -8.05 18.81
C ARG A 228 12.06 -9.43 18.16
N TRP A 229 11.86 -10.47 18.99
CA TRP A 229 11.91 -11.87 18.58
C TRP A 229 10.51 -12.48 18.56
N LEU A 230 9.71 -12.26 19.60
CA LEU A 230 8.35 -12.82 19.67
C LEU A 230 7.34 -12.08 18.76
N GLY A 231 7.59 -10.82 18.40
CA GLY A 231 6.67 -10.06 17.56
C GLY A 231 6.47 -10.63 16.15
N ILE A 232 7.51 -11.22 15.54
CA ILE A 232 7.42 -11.80 14.20
C ILE A 232 6.62 -13.12 14.20
N PRO A 233 6.89 -14.11 15.09
CA PRO A 233 6.06 -15.30 15.22
C PRO A 233 4.61 -14.99 15.57
N ILE A 234 4.36 -14.08 16.52
CA ILE A 234 2.99 -13.66 16.86
C ILE A 234 2.30 -13.08 15.64
N PHE A 235 2.99 -12.24 14.89
CA PHE A 235 2.47 -11.70 13.64
C PHE A 235 2.15 -12.79 12.62
N ALA A 236 3.04 -13.76 12.42
CA ALA A 236 2.81 -14.89 11.52
C ALA A 236 1.57 -15.71 11.93
N VAL A 237 1.40 -15.99 13.22
CA VAL A 237 0.23 -16.72 13.74
C VAL A 237 -1.07 -15.94 13.55
N VAL A 238 -1.07 -14.63 13.87
CA VAL A 238 -2.25 -13.77 13.66
C VAL A 238 -2.61 -13.71 12.18
N MET A 239 -1.62 -13.56 11.29
CA MET A 239 -1.89 -13.53 9.85
C MET A 239 -2.34 -14.88 9.32
N TRP A 240 -1.78 -15.98 9.82
CA TRP A 240 -2.25 -17.33 9.49
C TRP A 240 -3.72 -17.51 9.89
N LEU A 241 -4.13 -17.07 11.08
CA LEU A 241 -5.53 -17.09 11.51
C LEU A 241 -6.41 -16.24 10.58
N VAL A 242 -5.99 -15.02 10.25
CA VAL A 242 -6.74 -14.15 9.33
C VAL A 242 -6.93 -14.82 7.97
N PHE A 243 -5.86 -15.36 7.37
CA PHE A 243 -5.95 -16.03 6.09
C PHE A 243 -6.75 -17.32 6.16
N SER A 244 -6.56 -18.14 7.18
CA SER A 244 -7.31 -19.37 7.37
C SER A 244 -8.81 -19.11 7.49
N ILE A 245 -9.21 -18.14 8.32
CA ILE A 245 -10.63 -17.74 8.43
C ILE A 245 -11.16 -17.21 7.10
N SER A 246 -10.39 -16.35 6.41
CA SER A 246 -10.87 -15.68 5.18
C SER A 246 -10.80 -16.53 3.90
N GLN A 247 -9.83 -17.42 3.75
CA GLN A 247 -9.55 -18.14 2.51
C GLN A 247 -9.87 -19.63 2.57
N THR A 248 -9.93 -20.23 3.77
CA THR A 248 -10.14 -21.68 3.92
C THR A 248 -11.49 -22.01 4.53
N TYR A 249 -11.98 -21.17 5.44
CA TYR A 249 -13.20 -21.46 6.19
C TYR A 249 -14.38 -20.55 5.81
N VAL A 250 -14.43 -19.34 6.35
CA VAL A 250 -15.62 -18.48 6.26
C VAL A 250 -15.79 -17.91 4.87
N GLY A 251 -14.70 -17.51 4.20
CA GLY A 251 -14.79 -16.92 2.87
C GLY A 251 -15.16 -17.92 1.79
N THR A 252 -14.61 -19.14 1.82
CA THR A 252 -14.98 -20.24 0.92
C THR A 252 -16.43 -20.66 1.16
N TRP A 253 -16.82 -20.88 2.41
CA TRP A 253 -18.21 -21.21 2.74
C TRP A 253 -19.22 -20.17 2.19
N LEU A 254 -18.91 -18.88 2.28
CA LEU A 254 -19.75 -17.82 1.69
C LEU A 254 -19.67 -17.80 0.15
N ALA A 255 -18.51 -18.10 -0.42
CA ALA A 255 -18.30 -18.15 -1.86
C ALA A 255 -19.06 -19.30 -2.49
N ASP A 256 -18.99 -20.51 -1.94
CA ASP A 256 -19.65 -21.70 -2.46
C ASP A 256 -21.18 -21.50 -2.51
N ILE A 257 -21.75 -20.88 -1.48
CA ILE A 257 -23.17 -20.50 -1.47
C ILE A 257 -23.45 -19.52 -2.61
N LEU A 258 -22.67 -18.44 -2.73
CA LEU A 258 -22.92 -17.42 -3.74
C LEU A 258 -22.73 -17.94 -5.17
N VAL A 259 -21.67 -18.70 -5.41
CA VAL A 259 -21.33 -19.28 -6.71
C VAL A 259 -22.39 -20.29 -7.12
N GLY A 260 -22.80 -21.21 -6.24
CA GLY A 260 -23.84 -22.18 -6.58
C GLY A 260 -25.18 -21.54 -6.97
N TRP A 261 -25.55 -20.40 -6.37
CA TRP A 261 -26.72 -19.62 -6.79
C TRP A 261 -26.54 -18.98 -8.17
N LEU A 262 -25.34 -18.51 -8.50
CA LEU A 262 -25.08 -17.89 -9.80
C LEU A 262 -24.98 -18.94 -10.92
N GLU A 263 -24.36 -20.09 -10.66
CA GLU A 263 -24.25 -21.21 -11.60
C GLU A 263 -25.64 -21.77 -11.94
N SER A 264 -26.51 -21.92 -10.94
CA SER A 264 -27.92 -22.28 -11.16
C SER A 264 -28.61 -21.29 -12.14
N GLY A 265 -28.25 -20.01 -12.05
CA GLY A 265 -28.73 -18.98 -12.98
C GLY A 265 -28.10 -19.08 -14.37
N GLN A 266 -26.82 -19.43 -14.46
CA GLN A 266 -26.12 -19.68 -15.72
C GLN A 266 -26.75 -20.85 -16.47
N GLU A 267 -27.01 -21.96 -15.79
CA GLU A 267 -27.67 -23.14 -16.37
C GLU A 267 -29.06 -22.80 -16.91
N TYR A 268 -29.85 -22.02 -16.15
CA TYR A 268 -31.15 -21.55 -16.60
C TYR A 268 -31.07 -20.72 -17.89
N ILE A 269 -30.10 -19.80 -17.97
CA ILE A 269 -29.88 -18.98 -19.16
C ILE A 269 -29.34 -19.82 -20.33
N ALA A 270 -28.48 -20.80 -20.06
CA ALA A 270 -27.95 -21.72 -21.05
C ALA A 270 -29.08 -22.54 -21.69
N GLY A 271 -30.04 -23.05 -20.90
CA GLY A 271 -31.22 -23.74 -21.41
C GLY A 271 -32.13 -22.86 -22.27
N LEU A 272 -32.24 -21.57 -21.97
CA LEU A 272 -32.97 -20.62 -22.83
C LEU A 272 -32.28 -20.35 -24.18
N LEU A 273 -30.96 -20.55 -24.23
CA LEU A 273 -30.10 -20.31 -25.40
C LEU A 273 -29.75 -21.59 -26.16
N GLU A 274 -30.33 -22.74 -25.82
CA GLU A 274 -29.98 -24.04 -26.40
C GLU A 274 -30.17 -24.11 -27.94
N ASN A 275 -31.08 -23.30 -28.48
CA ASN A 275 -31.33 -23.18 -29.92
C ASN A 275 -30.58 -22.00 -30.60
N ALA A 276 -29.73 -21.29 -29.86
CA ALA A 276 -28.96 -20.17 -30.40
C ALA A 276 -27.73 -20.66 -31.18
N SER A 277 -27.03 -19.73 -31.85
CA SER A 277 -25.76 -20.08 -32.49
C SER A 277 -24.71 -20.49 -31.43
N PRO A 278 -23.83 -21.46 -31.74
CA PRO A 278 -22.74 -21.86 -30.82
C PRO A 278 -21.86 -20.68 -30.40
N PHE A 279 -21.69 -19.70 -31.30
CA PHE A 279 -21.01 -18.44 -31.01
C PHE A 279 -21.70 -17.66 -29.89
N LEU A 280 -23.02 -17.51 -29.96
CA LEU A 280 -23.78 -16.73 -28.98
C LEU A 280 -23.78 -17.43 -27.63
N GLN A 281 -23.91 -18.76 -27.60
CA GLN A 281 -23.87 -19.54 -26.38
C GLN A 281 -22.50 -19.43 -25.70
N SER A 282 -21.40 -19.68 -26.43
CA SER A 282 -20.04 -19.58 -25.89
C SER A 282 -19.70 -18.17 -25.38
N LEU A 283 -20.14 -17.13 -26.11
CA LEU A 283 -19.85 -15.75 -25.71
C LEU A 283 -20.68 -15.30 -24.51
N LEU A 284 -22.00 -15.52 -24.51
CA LEU A 284 -22.88 -15.02 -23.45
C LEU A 284 -22.82 -15.88 -22.19
N VAL A 285 -22.90 -17.20 -22.33
CA VAL A 285 -22.95 -18.12 -21.20
C VAL A 285 -21.55 -18.27 -20.60
N ASP A 286 -20.58 -18.74 -21.38
CA ASP A 286 -19.25 -19.05 -20.83
C ASP A 286 -18.37 -17.81 -20.70
N GLY A 287 -18.42 -16.91 -21.68
CA GLY A 287 -17.61 -15.68 -21.69
C GLY A 287 -18.10 -14.63 -20.69
N VAL A 288 -19.33 -14.14 -20.88
CA VAL A 288 -19.88 -13.02 -20.10
C VAL A 288 -20.38 -13.49 -18.74
N ILE A 289 -21.31 -14.46 -18.68
CA ILE A 289 -21.89 -14.91 -17.41
C ILE A 289 -20.82 -15.64 -16.57
N GLY A 290 -20.05 -16.56 -17.17
CA GLY A 290 -18.90 -17.18 -16.51
C GLY A 290 -17.88 -16.15 -15.99
N GLY A 291 -17.62 -15.09 -16.77
CA GLY A 291 -16.79 -13.97 -16.31
C GLY A 291 -17.35 -13.20 -15.12
N VAL A 292 -18.68 -13.00 -15.07
CA VAL A 292 -19.35 -12.40 -13.89
C VAL A 292 -19.23 -13.32 -12.68
N ILE A 293 -19.42 -14.63 -12.86
CA ILE A 293 -19.32 -15.63 -11.79
C ILE A 293 -17.91 -15.67 -11.21
N ALA A 294 -16.88 -15.69 -12.05
CA ALA A 294 -15.49 -15.63 -11.57
C ALA A 294 -15.25 -14.38 -10.70
N VAL A 295 -15.70 -13.20 -11.13
CA VAL A 295 -15.54 -11.95 -10.35
C VAL A 295 -16.29 -12.00 -9.02
N LEU A 296 -17.54 -12.47 -9.04
CA LEU A 296 -18.39 -12.49 -7.87
C LEU A 296 -18.03 -13.64 -6.90
N GLY A 297 -17.51 -14.76 -7.39
CA GLY A 297 -17.06 -15.89 -6.59
C GLY A 297 -15.87 -15.56 -5.70
N PHE A 298 -14.93 -14.74 -6.17
CA PHE A 298 -13.81 -14.26 -5.35
C PHE A 298 -14.19 -13.17 -4.33
N LEU A 299 -15.35 -12.52 -4.49
CA LEU A 299 -15.73 -11.35 -3.70
C LEU A 299 -15.89 -11.68 -2.19
N PRO A 300 -16.56 -12.77 -1.76
CA PRO A 300 -16.71 -13.10 -0.34
C PRO A 300 -15.37 -13.31 0.39
N LEU A 301 -14.42 -14.01 -0.24
CA LEU A 301 -13.09 -14.26 0.34
C LEU A 301 -12.37 -12.93 0.65
N ILE A 302 -12.40 -12.01 -0.32
CA ILE A 302 -11.78 -10.69 -0.18
C ILE A 302 -12.52 -9.84 0.86
N MET A 303 -13.85 -9.90 0.93
CA MET A 303 -14.65 -9.17 1.90
C MET A 303 -14.36 -9.61 3.34
N VAL A 304 -14.35 -10.92 3.61
CA VAL A 304 -13.99 -11.45 4.93
C VAL A 304 -12.56 -11.04 5.31
N LEU A 305 -11.61 -11.11 4.37
CA LEU A 305 -10.25 -10.64 4.59
C LEU A 305 -10.21 -9.14 4.98
N PHE A 306 -10.92 -8.27 4.27
CA PHE A 306 -10.97 -6.84 4.61
C PHE A 306 -11.64 -6.55 5.93
N PHE A 307 -12.66 -7.31 6.28
CA PHE A 307 -13.30 -7.20 7.58
C PHE A 307 -12.31 -7.50 8.70
N LEU A 308 -11.58 -8.62 8.62
CA LEU A 308 -10.58 -9.02 9.62
C LEU A 308 -9.42 -8.02 9.68
N LEU A 309 -8.91 -7.57 8.53
CA LEU A 309 -7.86 -6.55 8.48
C LEU A 309 -8.32 -5.22 9.08
N ALA A 310 -9.56 -4.81 8.84
CA ALA A 310 -10.13 -3.60 9.43
C ALA A 310 -10.26 -3.73 10.96
N LEU A 311 -10.59 -4.91 11.49
CA LEU A 311 -10.57 -5.16 12.94
C LEU A 311 -9.15 -5.05 13.52
N LEU A 312 -8.14 -5.61 12.84
CA LEU A 312 -6.74 -5.51 13.28
C LEU A 312 -6.23 -4.06 13.21
N GLU A 313 -6.60 -3.31 12.17
CA GLU A 313 -6.28 -1.89 12.04
C GLU A 313 -6.95 -1.07 13.16
N ASP A 314 -8.24 -1.31 13.41
CA ASP A 314 -8.97 -0.62 14.47
C ASP A 314 -8.49 -1.00 15.87
N SER A 315 -7.98 -2.20 16.10
CA SER A 315 -7.46 -2.60 17.42
C SER A 315 -6.15 -1.89 17.82
N GLY A 316 -5.46 -1.28 16.85
CA GLY A 316 -4.12 -0.71 17.02
C GLY A 316 -2.98 -1.72 16.86
N TYR A 317 -3.28 -3.00 16.59
CA TYR A 317 -2.28 -4.05 16.39
C TYR A 317 -1.35 -3.77 15.19
N MET A 318 -1.90 -3.29 14.07
CA MET A 318 -1.12 -3.00 12.86
C MET A 318 -0.01 -1.95 13.09
N ALA A 319 -0.20 -1.01 14.01
CA ALA A 319 0.84 -0.04 14.37
C ALA A 319 2.04 -0.70 15.07
N ARG A 320 1.81 -1.70 15.95
CA ARG A 320 2.88 -2.44 16.62
C ARG A 320 3.65 -3.30 15.64
N VAL A 321 2.95 -3.99 14.74
CA VAL A 321 3.57 -4.77 13.66
C VAL A 321 4.50 -3.89 12.83
N ALA A 322 4.05 -2.69 12.46
CA ALA A 322 4.90 -1.74 11.73
C ALA A 322 6.16 -1.37 12.53
N VAL A 323 6.08 -1.15 13.84
CA VAL A 323 7.25 -0.89 14.70
C VAL A 323 8.21 -2.09 14.77
N VAL A 324 7.69 -3.32 14.89
CA VAL A 324 8.51 -4.53 14.86
C VAL A 324 9.26 -4.64 13.54
N MET A 325 8.57 -4.38 12.43
CA MET A 325 9.10 -4.54 11.08
C MET A 325 10.01 -3.38 10.64
N ASP A 326 9.84 -2.19 11.21
CA ASP A 326 10.67 -1.01 10.88
C ASP A 326 12.17 -1.30 11.03
N ARG A 327 12.53 -2.07 12.07
CA ARG A 327 13.92 -2.49 12.34
C ARG A 327 14.56 -3.28 11.19
N TYR A 328 13.76 -4.01 10.41
CA TYR A 328 14.22 -4.83 9.29
C TYR A 328 14.07 -4.08 7.97
N LEU A 329 12.90 -3.48 7.74
CA LEU A 329 12.58 -2.80 6.48
C LEU A 329 13.36 -1.51 6.28
N LYS A 330 13.73 -0.81 7.36
CA LYS A 330 14.57 0.39 7.27
C LYS A 330 15.96 0.09 6.69
N LYS A 331 16.51 -1.11 6.93
CA LYS A 331 17.80 -1.54 6.37
C LYS A 331 17.78 -1.65 4.85
N VAL A 332 16.60 -1.88 4.26
CA VAL A 332 16.40 -1.95 2.81
C VAL A 332 15.76 -0.68 2.25
N GLY A 333 15.69 0.40 3.04
CA GLY A 333 15.16 1.70 2.62
C GLY A 333 13.64 1.80 2.54
N LEU A 334 12.92 0.94 3.26
CA LEU A 334 11.45 0.96 3.38
C LEU A 334 11.01 1.34 4.81
N SER A 335 9.78 1.84 4.95
CA SER A 335 9.17 2.04 6.27
C SER A 335 8.68 0.72 6.85
N GLY A 336 8.66 0.59 8.17
CA GLY A 336 7.92 -0.48 8.85
C GLY A 336 6.46 -0.61 8.39
N LYS A 337 5.82 0.47 7.94
CA LYS A 337 4.45 0.43 7.37
C LYS A 337 4.36 -0.33 6.05
N SER A 338 5.47 -0.52 5.33
CA SER A 338 5.50 -1.26 4.07
C SER A 338 5.15 -2.73 4.22
N ILE A 339 5.24 -3.30 5.43
CA ILE A 339 4.80 -4.68 5.69
C ILE A 339 3.29 -4.85 5.48
N ILE A 340 2.50 -3.80 5.79
CA ILE A 340 1.03 -3.88 5.74
C ILE A 340 0.59 -4.16 4.29
N PRO A 341 1.00 -3.36 3.27
CA PRO A 341 0.76 -3.69 1.87
C PRO A 341 1.23 -5.06 1.43
N MET A 342 2.46 -5.46 1.78
CA MET A 342 3.04 -6.73 1.33
C MET A 342 2.23 -7.93 1.85
N VAL A 343 1.84 -7.89 3.12
CA VAL A 343 1.07 -8.97 3.72
C VAL A 343 -0.37 -8.96 3.24
N VAL A 344 -1.00 -7.80 3.07
CA VAL A 344 -2.34 -7.74 2.49
C VAL A 344 -2.33 -8.24 1.03
N SER A 345 -1.23 -8.05 0.30
CA SER A 345 -1.04 -8.58 -1.05
C SER A 345 -1.02 -10.10 -1.15
N THR A 346 -0.73 -10.86 -0.08
CA THR A 346 -0.85 -12.33 -0.12
C THR A 346 -2.28 -12.82 -0.19
N GLY A 347 -3.25 -11.98 0.22
CA GLY A 347 -4.65 -12.22 -0.10
C GLY A 347 -4.94 -11.80 -1.54
N CYS A 348 -4.83 -10.50 -1.82
CA CYS A 348 -5.01 -9.95 -3.16
C CYS A 348 -4.10 -8.74 -3.39
N ALA A 349 -3.43 -8.69 -4.53
CA ALA A 349 -2.50 -7.62 -4.87
C ALA A 349 -3.18 -6.23 -4.95
N ILE A 350 -4.43 -6.16 -5.41
CA ILE A 350 -5.19 -4.89 -5.57
C ILE A 350 -5.30 -4.11 -4.26
N PRO A 351 -5.93 -4.65 -3.19
CA PRO A 351 -6.02 -3.95 -1.92
C PRO A 351 -4.69 -3.80 -1.19
N GLY A 352 -3.76 -4.75 -1.39
CA GLY A 352 -2.41 -4.63 -0.84
C GLY A 352 -1.73 -3.38 -1.38
N VAL A 353 -1.71 -3.20 -2.71
CA VAL A 353 -1.20 -1.99 -3.36
C VAL A 353 -1.97 -0.74 -2.90
N MET A 354 -3.30 -0.77 -2.84
CA MET A 354 -4.09 0.38 -2.38
C MET A 354 -3.80 0.78 -0.92
N SER A 355 -3.37 -0.14 -0.08
CA SER A 355 -3.01 0.16 1.31
C SER A 355 -1.67 0.89 1.46
N THR A 356 -0.87 1.00 0.38
CA THR A 356 0.39 1.77 0.37
C THR A 356 0.18 3.27 0.61
N ARG A 357 -1.05 3.79 0.43
CA ARG A 357 -1.42 5.17 0.80
C ARG A 357 -1.13 5.54 2.25
N THR A 358 -0.99 4.55 3.14
CA THR A 358 -0.65 4.76 4.55
C THR A 358 0.82 5.18 4.77
N ILE A 359 1.64 5.04 3.73
CA ILE A 359 3.04 5.45 3.67
C ILE A 359 3.11 6.88 3.14
N LYS A 360 3.58 7.80 3.98
CA LYS A 360 3.63 9.24 3.66
C LYS A 360 4.75 9.59 2.68
N ASP A 361 5.90 8.92 2.79
CA ASP A 361 7.02 9.14 1.90
C ASP A 361 6.70 8.59 0.50
N LEU A 362 6.74 9.47 -0.50
CA LEU A 362 6.32 9.16 -1.87
C LEU A 362 7.18 8.06 -2.51
N ARG A 363 8.49 8.04 -2.24
CA ARG A 363 9.41 7.05 -2.82
C ARG A 363 9.20 5.69 -2.18
N GLN A 364 9.06 5.62 -0.86
CA GLN A 364 8.73 4.38 -0.15
C GLN A 364 7.36 3.86 -0.54
N ARG A 365 6.35 4.73 -0.70
CA ARG A 365 5.02 4.37 -1.20
C ARG A 365 5.10 3.74 -2.58
N ARG A 366 5.78 4.39 -3.54
CA ARG A 366 6.00 3.88 -4.90
C ARG A 366 6.73 2.53 -4.89
N THR A 367 7.84 2.45 -4.16
CA THR A 367 8.64 1.22 -4.01
C THR A 367 7.79 0.08 -3.45
N THR A 368 7.04 0.34 -2.39
CA THR A 368 6.17 -0.67 -1.78
C THR A 368 5.06 -1.10 -2.74
N ALA A 369 4.45 -0.18 -3.49
CA ALA A 369 3.44 -0.51 -4.50
C ALA A 369 4.00 -1.40 -5.64
N MET A 370 5.26 -1.22 -6.04
CA MET A 370 5.94 -2.09 -7.01
C MET A 370 6.23 -3.49 -6.48
N LEU A 371 6.61 -3.60 -5.21
CA LEU A 371 7.12 -4.85 -4.64
C LEU A 371 6.04 -5.71 -3.98
N SER A 372 4.94 -5.11 -3.49
CA SER A 372 3.87 -5.86 -2.83
C SER A 372 3.30 -7.00 -3.70
N PRO A 373 3.12 -6.82 -5.04
CA PRO A 373 2.61 -7.89 -5.90
C PRO A 373 3.56 -9.08 -6.13
N PHE A 374 4.83 -9.01 -5.68
CA PHE A 374 5.72 -10.18 -5.68
C PHE A 374 5.32 -11.22 -4.63
N MET A 375 4.57 -10.82 -3.61
CA MET A 375 3.98 -11.79 -2.69
C MET A 375 2.97 -12.67 -3.44
N PRO A 376 3.00 -14.01 -3.27
CA PRO A 376 2.00 -14.89 -3.84
C PRO A 376 0.60 -14.54 -3.30
N CYS A 377 -0.32 -14.15 -4.17
CA CYS A 377 -1.72 -13.89 -3.82
C CYS A 377 -2.59 -15.14 -3.97
N GLY A 378 -3.82 -15.13 -3.45
CA GLY A 378 -4.73 -16.28 -3.51
C GLY A 378 -4.87 -16.88 -4.92
N ALA A 379 -5.02 -16.03 -5.94
CA ALA A 379 -5.11 -16.45 -7.36
C ALA A 379 -3.84 -17.14 -7.92
N LYS A 380 -2.69 -17.04 -7.25
CA LYS A 380 -1.46 -17.76 -7.65
C LYS A 380 -1.35 -19.14 -7.00
N LEU A 381 -2.16 -19.42 -5.97
CA LEU A 381 -2.13 -20.70 -5.27
C LEU A 381 -2.54 -21.88 -6.16
N PRO A 382 -3.59 -21.79 -7.02
CA PRO A 382 -3.93 -22.89 -7.93
C PRO A 382 -2.79 -23.25 -8.87
N VAL A 383 -2.06 -22.26 -9.40
CA VAL A 383 -0.88 -22.49 -10.26
C VAL A 383 0.23 -23.20 -9.49
N ILE A 384 0.50 -22.78 -8.25
CA ILE A 384 1.50 -23.44 -7.38
C ILE A 384 1.07 -24.88 -7.08
N ALA A 385 -0.20 -25.09 -6.74
CA ALA A 385 -0.76 -26.40 -6.41
C ALA A 385 -0.69 -27.37 -7.60
N LEU A 386 -1.14 -26.93 -8.78
CA LEU A 386 -1.10 -27.73 -10.01
C LEU A 386 0.34 -28.17 -10.32
N PHE A 387 1.29 -27.22 -10.36
CA PHE A 387 2.67 -27.56 -10.69
C PHE A 387 3.33 -28.43 -9.61
N ALA A 388 3.03 -28.19 -8.33
CA ALA A 388 3.53 -29.03 -7.23
C ALA A 388 2.99 -30.47 -7.30
N ALA A 389 1.71 -30.64 -7.64
CA ALA A 389 1.08 -31.94 -7.82
C ALA A 389 1.67 -32.70 -9.01
N VAL A 390 1.74 -32.06 -10.18
CA VAL A 390 2.18 -32.67 -11.44
C VAL A 390 3.68 -32.99 -11.45
N PHE A 391 4.54 -32.02 -11.14
CA PHE A 391 5.99 -32.15 -11.39
C PHE A 391 6.81 -32.53 -10.16
N PHE A 392 6.21 -32.50 -8.97
CA PHE A 392 6.94 -32.63 -7.72
C PHE A 392 6.24 -33.47 -6.66
N LYS A 393 5.36 -34.39 -7.09
CA LYS A 393 4.74 -35.40 -6.21
C LYS A 393 4.00 -34.77 -5.01
N ASN A 394 3.33 -33.64 -5.23
CA ASN A 394 2.59 -32.90 -4.22
C ASN A 394 3.43 -32.48 -2.99
N SER A 395 4.70 -32.14 -3.23
CA SER A 395 5.62 -31.75 -2.16
C SER A 395 5.26 -30.39 -1.56
N SER A 396 4.88 -30.38 -0.27
CA SER A 396 4.49 -29.16 0.46
C SER A 396 5.58 -28.08 0.51
N TRP A 397 6.86 -28.47 0.45
CA TRP A 397 7.99 -27.54 0.51
C TRP A 397 8.04 -26.55 -0.67
N ILE A 398 7.41 -26.86 -1.80
CA ILE A 398 7.43 -25.99 -2.98
C ILE A 398 6.66 -24.71 -2.74
N SER A 399 5.44 -24.83 -2.23
CA SER A 399 4.63 -23.66 -1.85
C SER A 399 5.38 -22.80 -0.84
N THR A 400 5.95 -23.43 0.20
CA THR A 400 6.78 -22.73 1.19
C THR A 400 7.98 -22.01 0.55
N SER A 401 8.69 -22.66 -0.38
CA SER A 401 9.84 -22.08 -1.07
C SER A 401 9.48 -20.86 -1.91
N MET A 402 8.28 -20.81 -2.51
CA MET A 402 7.78 -19.67 -3.28
C MET A 402 7.58 -18.42 -2.41
N TYR A 403 7.10 -18.59 -1.18
CA TYR A 403 6.96 -17.46 -0.25
C TYR A 403 8.33 -16.95 0.21
N PHE A 404 9.28 -17.83 0.49
CA PHE A 404 10.64 -17.42 0.87
C PHE A 404 11.38 -16.75 -0.28
N SER A 405 11.27 -17.27 -1.51
CA SER A 405 11.87 -16.63 -2.69
C SER A 405 11.27 -15.24 -2.94
N ALA A 406 9.97 -15.07 -2.72
CA ALA A 406 9.31 -13.77 -2.81
C ALA A 406 9.87 -12.76 -1.79
N ILE A 407 10.05 -13.16 -0.53
CA ILE A 407 10.64 -12.29 0.50
C ILE A 407 12.07 -11.87 0.10
N ILE A 408 12.89 -12.82 -0.38
CA ILE A 408 14.26 -12.54 -0.83
C ILE A 408 14.25 -11.56 -2.00
N ILE A 409 13.42 -11.79 -3.02
CA ILE A 409 13.32 -10.93 -4.20
C ILE A 409 12.82 -9.54 -3.82
N ILE A 410 11.87 -9.41 -2.90
CA ILE A 410 11.40 -8.12 -2.39
C ILE A 410 12.55 -7.35 -1.72
N ILE A 411 13.33 -8.01 -0.86
CA ILE A 411 14.50 -7.40 -0.19
C ILE A 411 15.54 -6.94 -1.22
N LEU A 412 15.91 -7.80 -2.17
CA LEU A 412 16.89 -7.48 -3.22
C LEU A 412 16.41 -6.34 -4.13
N SER A 413 15.13 -6.35 -4.50
CA SER A 413 14.53 -5.34 -5.35
C SER A 413 14.39 -4.00 -4.63
N ALA A 414 14.07 -4.00 -3.34
CA ALA A 414 14.05 -2.78 -2.52
C ALA A 414 15.46 -2.13 -2.48
N LEU A 415 16.50 -2.93 -2.22
CA LEU A 415 17.89 -2.46 -2.25
C LEU A 415 18.31 -1.93 -3.62
N LEU A 416 17.88 -2.60 -4.70
CA LEU A 416 18.13 -2.16 -6.06
C LEU A 416 17.47 -0.81 -6.36
N ILE A 417 16.19 -0.65 -6.01
CA ILE A 417 15.45 0.62 -6.20
C ILE A 417 16.09 1.75 -5.38
N VAL A 418 16.58 1.46 -4.17
CA VAL A 418 17.31 2.45 -3.36
C VAL A 418 18.53 2.98 -4.09
N ARG A 419 19.29 2.10 -4.74
CA ARG A 419 20.47 2.50 -5.51
C ARG A 419 20.12 3.21 -6.82
N ILE A 420 19.07 2.79 -7.51
CA ILE A 420 18.59 3.45 -8.74
C ILE A 420 18.12 4.88 -8.45
N THR A 421 17.46 5.09 -7.31
CA THR A 421 16.90 6.41 -6.94
C THR A 421 17.93 7.38 -6.37
N GLY A 422 19.07 6.90 -5.90
CA GLY A 422 20.08 7.75 -5.25
C GLY A 422 19.68 8.28 -3.87
N GLU A 423 18.54 7.86 -3.32
CA GLU A 423 18.07 8.28 -2.00
C GLU A 423 18.61 7.36 -0.92
N LYS A 424 19.91 7.51 -0.64
CA LYS A 424 20.55 7.00 0.58
C LYS A 424 20.42 8.10 1.64
N ASP A 425 19.95 7.75 2.83
CA ASP A 425 20.02 8.60 4.03
C ASP A 425 19.13 9.85 4.10
N ARG A 426 17.85 9.76 3.75
CA ARG A 426 16.86 10.53 4.54
C ARG A 426 16.49 9.71 5.75
N ARG A 427 17.31 9.78 6.82
CA ARG A 427 16.91 9.29 8.14
C ARG A 427 15.77 10.16 8.63
N THR A 428 14.57 9.91 8.12
CA THR A 428 13.36 10.42 8.76
C THR A 428 13.36 9.89 10.18
N TYR A 429 13.35 10.79 11.15
CA TYR A 429 12.99 10.44 12.52
C TYR A 429 11.56 9.92 12.44
N PHE A 430 11.43 8.59 12.41
CA PHE A 430 10.15 7.93 12.35
C PHE A 430 9.50 8.02 13.73
N ILE A 431 8.88 9.16 14.02
CA ILE A 431 8.14 9.35 15.26
C ILE A 431 6.72 8.79 15.04
N MET A 432 6.55 7.48 15.18
CA MET A 432 5.23 6.85 15.13
C MET A 432 4.51 7.01 16.48
N GLU A 433 3.36 7.68 16.50
CA GLU A 433 2.43 7.57 17.62
C GLU A 433 1.83 6.16 17.60
N LEU A 434 2.12 5.38 18.64
CA LEU A 434 1.39 4.14 18.87
C LEU A 434 -0.01 4.51 19.36
N PRO A 435 -1.09 4.18 18.62
CA PRO A 435 -2.44 4.42 19.09
C PRO A 435 -2.71 3.55 20.33
N GLU A 436 -3.54 4.02 21.25
CA GLU A 436 -3.97 3.19 22.39
C GLU A 436 -4.69 1.93 21.90
N TYR A 437 -4.53 0.81 22.62
CA TYR A 437 -5.34 -0.38 22.36
C TYR A 437 -6.81 -0.04 22.57
N ARG A 438 -7.64 -0.37 21.58
CA ARG A 438 -9.09 -0.20 21.66
C ARG A 438 -9.79 -1.46 21.18
N PHE A 439 -10.94 -1.76 21.75
CA PHE A 439 -11.76 -2.84 21.23
C PHE A 439 -12.24 -2.45 19.81
N PRO A 440 -12.05 -3.32 18.80
CA PRO A 440 -12.34 -2.97 17.42
C PRO A 440 -13.86 -2.81 17.20
N SER A 441 -14.24 -1.85 16.37
CA SER A 441 -15.66 -1.57 16.11
C SER A 441 -16.16 -2.40 14.95
N ILE A 442 -17.01 -3.39 15.24
CA ILE A 442 -17.63 -4.26 14.23
C ILE A 442 -18.36 -3.45 13.16
N LYS A 443 -19.10 -2.41 13.56
CA LYS A 443 -19.81 -1.51 12.64
C LYS A 443 -18.86 -0.81 11.66
N ARG A 444 -17.73 -0.29 12.14
CA ARG A 444 -16.72 0.36 11.28
C ARG A 444 -16.05 -0.64 10.35
N ALA A 445 -15.71 -1.82 10.86
CA ALA A 445 -15.14 -2.90 10.06
C ALA A 445 -16.09 -3.33 8.93
N LEU A 446 -17.39 -3.47 9.20
CA LEU A 446 -18.40 -3.82 8.20
C LEU A 446 -18.56 -2.74 7.12
N ILE A 447 -18.61 -1.45 7.52
CA ILE A 447 -18.67 -0.34 6.55
C ILE A 447 -17.41 -0.29 5.69
N SER A 448 -16.23 -0.49 6.29
CA SER A 448 -14.95 -0.55 5.58
C SER A 448 -14.93 -1.71 4.57
N MET A 449 -15.36 -2.91 4.99
CA MET A 449 -15.51 -4.08 4.14
C MET A 449 -16.40 -3.79 2.93
N LEU A 450 -17.62 -3.29 3.15
CA LEU A 450 -18.58 -3.00 2.08
C LEU A 450 -18.08 -1.92 1.12
N SER A 451 -17.44 -0.86 1.66
CA SER A 451 -16.87 0.21 0.84
C SER A 451 -15.75 -0.30 -0.07
N ARG A 452 -14.85 -1.14 0.46
CA ARG A 452 -13.75 -1.74 -0.30
C ARG A 452 -14.26 -2.79 -1.30
N GLY A 453 -15.24 -3.61 -0.92
CA GLY A 453 -15.91 -4.55 -1.82
C GLY A 453 -16.57 -3.86 -3.01
N LYS A 454 -17.32 -2.77 -2.76
CA LYS A 454 -17.88 -1.93 -3.83
C LYS A 454 -16.79 -1.36 -4.75
N ALA A 455 -15.68 -0.89 -4.18
CA ALA A 455 -14.57 -0.37 -4.96
C ALA A 455 -13.92 -1.44 -5.84
N PHE A 456 -13.83 -2.69 -5.36
CA PHE A 456 -13.36 -3.84 -6.15
C PHE A 456 -14.31 -4.12 -7.32
N ILE A 457 -15.63 -4.23 -7.09
CA ILE A 457 -16.61 -4.49 -8.16
C ILE A 457 -16.53 -3.42 -9.26
N ILE A 458 -16.50 -2.15 -8.89
CA ILE A 458 -16.50 -1.04 -9.86
C ILE A 458 -15.20 -0.98 -10.66
N LYS A 459 -14.05 -1.18 -10.00
CA LYS A 459 -12.72 -0.97 -10.63
C LYS A 459 -12.14 -2.20 -11.29
N ALA A 460 -12.34 -3.38 -10.70
CA ALA A 460 -11.79 -4.65 -11.18
C ALA A 460 -12.80 -5.42 -12.02
N GLY A 461 -14.09 -5.41 -11.64
CA GLY A 461 -15.11 -6.22 -12.30
C GLY A 461 -15.29 -5.92 -13.79
N THR A 462 -15.29 -4.65 -14.18
CA THR A 462 -15.41 -4.25 -15.61
C THR A 462 -14.20 -4.69 -16.44
N ILE A 463 -12.99 -4.55 -15.89
CA ILE A 463 -11.76 -4.97 -16.56
C ILE A 463 -11.74 -6.50 -16.69
N ILE A 464 -12.01 -7.23 -15.60
CA ILE A 464 -12.01 -8.71 -15.59
C ILE A 464 -13.06 -9.25 -16.56
N LEU A 465 -14.27 -8.70 -16.58
CA LEU A 465 -15.33 -9.14 -17.50
C LEU A 465 -14.93 -9.00 -18.97
N LEU A 466 -14.47 -7.82 -19.38
CA LEU A 466 -14.04 -7.56 -20.77
C LEU A 466 -12.89 -8.48 -21.18
N CYS A 467 -11.97 -8.65 -20.24
CA CYS A 467 -10.80 -9.49 -20.40
C CYS A 467 -11.15 -10.98 -20.51
N ASN A 468 -12.06 -11.49 -19.68
CA ASN A 468 -12.47 -12.89 -19.71
C ASN A 468 -13.23 -13.20 -21.00
N ALA A 469 -14.15 -12.32 -21.41
CA ALA A 469 -14.84 -12.44 -22.69
C ALA A 469 -13.84 -12.44 -23.88
N ALA A 470 -12.82 -11.57 -23.84
CA ALA A 470 -11.78 -11.55 -24.87
C ALA A 470 -10.95 -12.85 -24.90
N VAL A 471 -10.55 -13.35 -23.73
CA VAL A 471 -9.80 -14.62 -23.62
C VAL A 471 -10.65 -15.79 -24.12
N GLN A 472 -11.93 -15.83 -23.75
CA GLN A 472 -12.87 -16.87 -24.21
C GLN A 472 -13.02 -16.86 -25.73
N ILE A 473 -13.19 -15.68 -26.35
CA ILE A 473 -13.24 -15.56 -27.81
C ILE A 473 -11.93 -16.06 -28.43
N MET A 474 -10.80 -15.68 -27.84
CA MET A 474 -9.49 -16.07 -28.37
C MET A 474 -9.23 -17.58 -28.26
N GLN A 475 -9.78 -18.24 -27.23
CA GLN A 475 -9.64 -19.68 -27.00
C GLN A 475 -10.60 -20.49 -27.88
N ALA A 476 -11.87 -20.08 -27.94
CA ALA A 476 -12.93 -20.85 -28.57
C ALA A 476 -13.00 -20.69 -30.11
N PHE A 477 -12.44 -19.61 -30.68
CA PHE A 477 -12.58 -19.30 -32.10
C PHE A 477 -11.26 -19.15 -32.84
N ASN A 478 -11.30 -19.48 -34.13
CA ASN A 478 -10.24 -19.15 -35.10
C ASN A 478 -10.47 -17.74 -35.72
N TRP A 479 -9.53 -17.25 -36.55
CA TRP A 479 -9.65 -15.92 -37.19
C TRP A 479 -10.84 -15.79 -38.16
N SER A 480 -11.43 -16.91 -38.58
CA SER A 480 -12.66 -16.96 -39.38
C SER A 480 -13.93 -17.00 -38.51
N PHE A 481 -13.81 -16.92 -37.19
CA PHE A 481 -14.88 -17.04 -36.20
C PHE A 481 -15.62 -18.39 -36.21
N GLU A 482 -14.94 -19.45 -36.62
CA GLU A 482 -15.44 -20.82 -36.47
C GLU A 482 -15.00 -21.39 -35.12
N LEU A 483 -15.86 -22.23 -34.54
CA LEU A 483 -15.60 -22.86 -33.25
C LEU A 483 -14.49 -23.90 -33.38
N VAL A 484 -13.48 -23.80 -32.52
CA VAL A 484 -12.33 -24.70 -32.51
C VAL A 484 -12.76 -26.03 -31.88
N ALA A 485 -12.62 -27.12 -32.64
CA ALA A 485 -12.88 -28.46 -32.14
C ALA A 485 -11.80 -28.91 -31.14
N GLU A 486 -12.16 -29.80 -30.23
CA GLU A 486 -11.24 -30.43 -29.28
C GLU A 486 -10.11 -31.15 -30.03
N GLY A 487 -8.86 -30.88 -29.67
CA GLY A 487 -7.65 -31.35 -30.38
C GLY A 487 -7.16 -30.45 -31.53
N ALA A 488 -7.86 -29.36 -31.86
CA ALA A 488 -7.46 -28.35 -32.85
C ALA A 488 -7.12 -26.99 -32.23
N GLU A 489 -6.76 -26.95 -30.94
CA GLU A 489 -6.52 -25.74 -30.15
C GLU A 489 -5.39 -24.87 -30.73
N ASN A 490 -4.47 -25.49 -31.47
CA ASN A 490 -3.39 -24.83 -32.21
C ASN A 490 -3.88 -23.88 -33.33
N THR A 491 -5.14 -23.99 -33.77
CA THR A 491 -5.77 -23.13 -34.77
C THR A 491 -6.51 -21.92 -34.18
N SER A 492 -6.61 -21.85 -32.85
CA SER A 492 -7.26 -20.75 -32.14
C SER A 492 -6.57 -19.40 -32.37
N ILE A 493 -7.31 -18.30 -32.23
CA ILE A 493 -6.76 -16.95 -32.24
C ILE A 493 -5.68 -16.81 -31.15
N LEU A 494 -5.90 -17.42 -29.98
CA LEU A 494 -4.94 -17.42 -28.88
C LEU A 494 -3.62 -18.08 -29.28
N ALA A 495 -3.65 -19.20 -30.00
CA ALA A 495 -2.45 -19.87 -30.49
C ALA A 495 -1.65 -18.95 -31.43
N SER A 496 -2.34 -18.29 -32.37
CA SER A 496 -1.74 -17.34 -33.31
C SER A 496 -1.06 -16.15 -32.61
N ILE A 497 -1.69 -15.59 -31.57
CA ILE A 497 -1.14 -14.47 -30.79
C ILE A 497 0.01 -14.93 -29.88
N SER A 498 -0.05 -16.15 -29.35
CA SER A 498 0.91 -16.64 -28.34
C SER A 498 2.18 -17.22 -28.93
N ASN A 499 2.13 -17.75 -30.16
CA ASN A 499 3.26 -18.39 -30.82
C ASN A 499 4.51 -17.48 -30.94
N PRO A 500 4.39 -16.20 -31.35
CA PRO A 500 5.54 -15.28 -31.37
C PRO A 500 6.18 -15.07 -29.98
N PHE A 501 5.39 -15.07 -28.91
CA PHE A 501 5.90 -14.91 -27.54
C PHE A 501 6.62 -16.16 -27.03
N ALA A 502 6.32 -17.34 -27.55
CA ALA A 502 6.99 -18.58 -27.17
C ALA A 502 8.51 -18.51 -27.43
N ILE A 503 8.94 -17.77 -28.46
CA ILE A 503 10.37 -17.54 -28.77
C ILE A 503 11.11 -16.91 -27.59
N LEU A 504 10.47 -15.97 -26.88
CA LEU A 504 11.05 -15.30 -25.71
C LEU A 504 11.27 -16.28 -24.55
N PHE A 505 10.48 -17.36 -24.50
CA PHE A 505 10.48 -18.34 -23.41
C PHE A 505 11.35 -19.57 -23.70
N ILE A 506 11.89 -19.72 -24.91
CA ILE A 506 12.86 -20.77 -25.25
C ILE A 506 14.05 -20.78 -24.26
N PRO A 507 14.72 -19.64 -23.96
CA PRO A 507 15.83 -19.61 -23.00
C PRO A 507 15.45 -19.93 -21.55
N LEU A 508 14.15 -19.90 -21.24
CA LEU A 508 13.59 -20.16 -19.92
C LEU A 508 13.12 -21.62 -19.76
N GLY A 509 13.18 -22.43 -20.83
CA GLY A 509 12.86 -23.86 -20.80
C GLY A 509 11.41 -24.23 -21.09
N PHE A 510 10.55 -23.25 -21.39
CA PHE A 510 9.13 -23.46 -21.66
C PHE A 510 8.66 -22.71 -22.92
N GLY A 511 9.50 -22.74 -23.96
CA GLY A 511 9.26 -22.08 -25.25
C GLY A 511 8.17 -22.73 -26.12
N ILE A 512 7.06 -23.15 -25.52
CA ILE A 512 5.91 -23.74 -26.20
C ILE A 512 4.73 -22.76 -26.13
N TRP A 513 3.94 -22.69 -27.19
CA TRP A 513 2.88 -21.69 -27.34
C TRP A 513 1.79 -21.82 -26.27
N GLN A 514 1.52 -23.02 -25.75
CA GLN A 514 0.52 -23.24 -24.70
C GLN A 514 0.90 -22.55 -23.39
N LEU A 515 2.18 -22.63 -23.00
CA LEU A 515 2.71 -21.96 -21.81
C LEU A 515 2.82 -20.44 -22.05
N ALA A 516 3.12 -20.03 -23.28
CA ALA A 516 3.06 -18.62 -23.64
C ALA A 516 1.64 -18.06 -23.56
N ALA A 517 0.65 -18.82 -24.03
CA ALA A 517 -0.77 -18.47 -23.96
C ALA A 517 -1.22 -18.32 -22.51
N ALA A 518 -0.91 -19.31 -21.66
CA ALA A 518 -1.23 -19.25 -20.23
C ALA A 518 -0.51 -18.11 -19.49
N ALA A 519 0.70 -17.73 -19.90
CA ALA A 519 1.39 -16.56 -19.37
C ALA A 519 0.69 -15.25 -19.76
N ILE A 520 0.23 -15.14 -21.02
CA ILE A 520 -0.50 -13.97 -21.53
C ILE A 520 -1.85 -13.81 -20.83
N THR A 521 -2.65 -14.88 -20.76
CA THR A 521 -3.93 -14.86 -20.04
C THR A 521 -3.72 -14.62 -18.53
N GLY A 522 -2.60 -15.07 -17.97
CA GLY A 522 -2.20 -14.77 -16.60
C GLY A 522 -1.93 -13.29 -16.30
N PHE A 523 -1.54 -12.48 -17.28
CA PHE A 523 -1.41 -11.02 -17.09
C PHE A 523 -2.75 -10.33 -16.98
N ILE A 524 -3.75 -10.92 -17.62
CA ILE A 524 -5.11 -10.45 -17.59
C ILE A 524 -5.73 -10.77 -16.22
N ALA A 525 -5.79 -12.06 -15.89
CA ALA A 525 -6.27 -12.58 -14.61
C ALA A 525 -5.42 -13.80 -14.21
N LYS A 526 -4.92 -13.83 -12.96
CA LYS A 526 -3.97 -14.87 -12.55
C LYS A 526 -4.65 -16.21 -12.31
N GLU A 527 -5.92 -16.21 -11.92
CA GLU A 527 -6.74 -17.43 -11.82
C GLU A 527 -6.91 -18.15 -13.17
N ASN A 528 -6.98 -17.41 -14.28
CA ASN A 528 -7.19 -17.98 -15.61
C ASN A 528 -6.01 -18.81 -16.13
N VAL A 529 -4.84 -18.77 -15.47
CA VAL A 529 -3.66 -19.51 -15.90
C VAL A 529 -3.96 -21.01 -15.91
N VAL A 530 -4.56 -21.55 -14.85
CA VAL A 530 -4.85 -22.99 -14.75
C VAL A 530 -5.92 -23.40 -15.76
N GLY A 531 -7.02 -22.64 -15.87
CA GLY A 531 -8.06 -22.91 -16.86
C GLY A 531 -7.53 -22.84 -18.31
N THR A 532 -6.66 -21.88 -18.61
CA THR A 532 -6.00 -21.79 -19.93
C THR A 532 -5.11 -23.00 -20.19
N LEU A 533 -4.34 -23.45 -19.19
CA LEU A 533 -3.53 -24.67 -19.35
C LEU A 533 -4.42 -25.90 -19.58
N ALA A 534 -5.56 -25.99 -18.87
CA ALA A 534 -6.50 -27.09 -19.02
C ALA A 534 -7.04 -27.19 -20.45
N VAL A 535 -7.53 -26.08 -21.01
CA VAL A 535 -8.06 -26.01 -22.36
C VAL A 535 -6.98 -26.26 -23.40
N VAL A 536 -5.85 -25.56 -23.30
CA VAL A 536 -4.86 -25.50 -24.37
C VAL A 536 -3.97 -26.76 -24.43
N PHE A 537 -3.86 -27.52 -23.34
CA PHE A 537 -3.26 -28.86 -23.33
C PHE A 537 -4.28 -30.00 -23.50
N SER A 538 -5.58 -29.69 -23.67
CA SER A 538 -6.66 -30.69 -23.76
C SER A 538 -6.68 -31.64 -22.55
N ILE A 539 -6.47 -31.08 -21.34
CA ILE A 539 -6.44 -31.81 -20.07
C ILE A 539 -7.61 -31.41 -19.14
N THR A 540 -8.69 -30.87 -19.69
CA THR A 540 -9.94 -30.54 -18.96
C THR A 540 -10.53 -31.75 -18.22
N ASN A 541 -10.28 -32.97 -18.70
CA ASN A 541 -10.70 -34.20 -18.01
C ASN A 541 -9.91 -34.49 -16.72
N PHE A 542 -8.74 -33.87 -16.54
CA PHE A 542 -7.86 -34.07 -15.38
C PHE A 542 -7.89 -32.89 -14.40
N ILE A 543 -8.40 -31.74 -14.84
CA ILE A 543 -8.42 -30.50 -14.09
C ILE A 543 -9.86 -30.01 -14.02
N ASP A 544 -10.37 -29.85 -12.80
CA ASP A 544 -11.62 -29.15 -12.58
C ASP A 544 -11.38 -27.67 -12.94
N THR A 545 -12.03 -27.20 -14.01
CA THR A 545 -11.85 -25.83 -14.52
C THR A 545 -12.51 -24.78 -13.65
N ASP A 546 -13.45 -25.18 -12.80
CA ASP A 546 -14.19 -24.28 -11.90
C ASP A 546 -13.46 -24.16 -10.56
N ALA A 547 -13.00 -25.30 -10.02
CA ALA A 547 -12.17 -25.32 -8.81
C ALA A 547 -10.69 -24.97 -9.07
N LEU A 548 -10.22 -25.05 -10.32
CA LEU A 548 -8.82 -24.88 -10.74
C LEU A 548 -7.87 -25.86 -10.04
N GLU A 549 -8.35 -27.07 -9.76
CA GLU A 549 -7.63 -28.11 -9.03
C GLU A 549 -7.46 -29.38 -9.90
N LEU A 550 -6.35 -30.07 -9.69
CA LEU A 550 -6.09 -31.34 -10.34
C LEU A 550 -6.93 -32.43 -9.66
N VAL A 551 -7.78 -33.10 -10.43
CA VAL A 551 -8.66 -34.16 -9.93
C VAL A 551 -7.88 -35.48 -9.84
N GLU A 552 -7.36 -35.97 -10.98
CA GLU A 552 -6.57 -37.20 -11.07
C GLU A 552 -5.52 -37.11 -12.20
N GLY A 553 -4.64 -38.11 -12.32
CA GLY A 553 -3.78 -38.25 -13.51
C GLY A 553 -2.53 -37.36 -13.56
N ALA A 554 -1.97 -36.95 -12.41
CA ALA A 554 -0.78 -36.06 -12.34
C ALA A 554 0.39 -36.47 -13.25
N ALA A 555 0.68 -37.78 -13.35
CA ALA A 555 1.75 -38.29 -14.21
C ALA A 555 1.43 -38.09 -15.71
N GLN A 556 0.18 -38.38 -16.11
CA GLN A 556 -0.29 -38.22 -17.49
C GLN A 556 -0.28 -36.75 -17.90
N VAL A 557 -0.70 -35.85 -17.01
CA VAL A 557 -0.61 -34.40 -17.23
C VAL A 557 0.84 -33.96 -17.41
N GLY A 558 1.77 -34.48 -16.60
CA GLY A 558 3.20 -34.21 -16.75
C GLY A 558 3.74 -34.63 -18.11
N ASP A 559 3.35 -35.81 -18.58
CA ASP A 559 3.75 -36.35 -19.88
C ASP A 559 3.17 -35.52 -21.04
N ILE A 560 1.90 -35.11 -20.97
CA ILE A 560 1.23 -34.26 -21.96
C ILE A 560 1.90 -32.88 -22.03
N MET A 561 2.23 -32.29 -20.88
CA MET A 561 2.91 -30.99 -20.84
C MET A 561 4.36 -31.06 -21.36
N GLY A 562 4.99 -32.24 -21.31
CA GLY A 562 6.34 -32.47 -21.84
C GLY A 562 7.43 -31.62 -21.18
N LEU A 563 7.20 -31.17 -19.94
CA LEU A 563 8.14 -30.31 -19.21
C LEU A 563 9.03 -31.11 -18.27
N THR A 564 10.29 -30.69 -18.16
CA THR A 564 11.16 -31.13 -17.06
C THR A 564 10.74 -30.45 -15.76
N SER A 565 10.99 -31.08 -14.60
CA SER A 565 10.72 -30.45 -13.29
C SER A 565 11.44 -29.10 -13.13
N VAL A 566 12.61 -28.93 -13.77
CA VAL A 566 13.36 -27.67 -13.76
C VAL A 566 12.65 -26.60 -14.60
N ALA A 567 12.18 -26.94 -15.80
CA ALA A 567 11.41 -26.03 -16.65
C ALA A 567 10.07 -25.64 -16.01
N ALA A 568 9.42 -26.60 -15.36
CA ALA A 568 8.21 -26.38 -14.56
C ALA A 568 8.45 -25.39 -13.40
N LEU A 569 9.58 -25.54 -12.67
CA LEU A 569 9.97 -24.59 -11.63
C LEU A 569 10.25 -23.19 -12.20
N ALA A 570 10.93 -23.12 -13.35
CA ALA A 570 11.23 -21.85 -14.02
C ALA A 570 9.95 -21.13 -14.47
N TYR A 571 8.98 -21.87 -15.03
CA TYR A 571 7.66 -21.32 -15.38
C TYR A 571 6.91 -20.82 -14.14
N LEU A 572 6.94 -21.57 -13.04
CA LEU A 572 6.31 -21.15 -11.79
C LEU A 572 6.93 -19.84 -11.26
N MET A 573 8.25 -19.75 -11.24
CA MET A 573 8.97 -18.53 -10.82
C MET A 573 8.70 -17.35 -11.75
N PHE A 574 8.63 -17.59 -13.07
CA PHE A 574 8.26 -16.57 -14.05
C PHE A 574 6.84 -16.05 -13.77
N ASN A 575 5.86 -16.93 -13.62
CA ASN A 575 4.47 -16.54 -13.36
C ASN A 575 4.34 -15.77 -12.04
N LEU A 576 5.12 -16.15 -11.03
CA LEU A 576 5.10 -15.54 -9.70
C LEU A 576 5.68 -14.12 -9.67
N PHE A 577 6.81 -13.88 -10.35
CA PHE A 577 7.55 -12.60 -10.28
C PHE A 577 7.36 -11.67 -11.48
N THR A 578 6.51 -12.04 -12.43
CA THR A 578 6.04 -11.13 -13.48
C THR A 578 5.04 -10.10 -12.95
N PRO A 579 4.73 -9.04 -13.72
CA PRO A 579 3.71 -8.08 -13.35
C PRO A 579 2.39 -8.73 -12.91
N PRO A 580 1.67 -8.12 -11.96
CA PRO A 580 0.40 -8.66 -11.49
C PRO A 580 -0.71 -8.45 -12.53
N CYS A 581 -1.92 -8.90 -12.20
CA CYS A 581 -3.07 -8.73 -13.08
C CYS A 581 -3.33 -7.25 -13.43
N PHE A 582 -4.01 -6.99 -14.55
CA PHE A 582 -4.31 -5.63 -15.03
C PHE A 582 -5.03 -4.76 -13.99
N ALA A 583 -5.92 -5.35 -13.20
CA ALA A 583 -6.59 -4.65 -12.12
C ALA A 583 -5.59 -4.16 -11.03
N ALA A 584 -4.59 -4.96 -10.70
CA ALA A 584 -3.54 -4.57 -9.77
C ALA A 584 -2.58 -3.54 -10.39
N ILE A 585 -2.28 -3.62 -11.69
CA ILE A 585 -1.53 -2.57 -12.40
C ILE A 585 -2.31 -1.24 -12.40
N GLY A 586 -3.63 -1.29 -12.56
CA GLY A 586 -4.51 -0.12 -12.40
C GLY A 586 -4.44 0.49 -11.00
N ALA A 587 -4.46 -0.35 -9.96
CA ALA A 587 -4.25 0.09 -8.59
C ALA A 587 -2.85 0.70 -8.40
N MET A 588 -1.80 0.08 -8.93
CA MET A 588 -0.42 0.59 -8.91
C MET A 588 -0.33 1.97 -9.56
N ARG A 589 -0.98 2.18 -10.71
CA ARG A 589 -1.04 3.49 -11.37
C ARG A 589 -1.66 4.56 -10.48
N SER A 590 -2.76 4.23 -9.80
CA SER A 590 -3.44 5.17 -8.90
C SER A 590 -2.60 5.54 -7.67
N GLU A 591 -1.80 4.61 -7.16
CA GLU A 591 -0.98 4.83 -5.96
C GLU A 591 0.42 5.39 -6.29
N MET A 592 0.96 5.22 -7.50
CA MET A 592 2.26 5.78 -7.89
C MET A 592 2.21 7.24 -8.36
N GLU A 593 1.05 7.68 -8.85
CA GLU A 593 0.82 9.05 -9.36
C GLU A 593 1.82 9.46 -10.47
N SER A 594 2.40 8.49 -11.20
CA SER A 594 3.35 8.75 -12.29
C SER A 594 3.41 7.60 -13.28
N GLY A 595 3.13 7.88 -14.55
CA GLY A 595 3.23 6.88 -15.63
C GLY A 595 4.65 6.40 -15.87
N LYS A 596 5.66 7.25 -15.69
CA LYS A 596 7.07 6.87 -15.79
C LYS A 596 7.44 5.81 -14.76
N TRP A 597 6.99 5.98 -13.51
CA TRP A 597 7.21 5.00 -12.44
C TRP A 597 6.42 3.72 -12.65
N LEU A 598 5.20 3.80 -13.20
CA LEU A 598 4.41 2.62 -13.54
C LEU A 598 5.14 1.74 -14.55
N TRP A 599 5.56 2.32 -15.68
CA TRP A 599 6.27 1.57 -16.73
C TRP A 599 7.64 1.08 -16.27
N ALA A 600 8.36 1.86 -15.47
CA ALA A 600 9.59 1.40 -14.84
C ALA A 600 9.35 0.22 -13.89
N GLY A 601 8.26 0.24 -13.13
CA GLY A 601 7.84 -0.85 -12.24
C GLY A 601 7.49 -2.12 -13.01
N ILE A 602 6.69 -2.01 -14.07
CA ILE A 602 6.33 -3.13 -14.96
C ILE A 602 7.59 -3.72 -15.60
N GLY A 603 8.48 -2.87 -16.13
CA GLY A 603 9.73 -3.31 -16.73
C GLY A 603 10.65 -4.00 -15.72
N LEU A 604 10.72 -3.49 -14.48
CA LEU A 604 11.48 -4.11 -13.41
C LEU A 604 10.91 -5.49 -13.03
N GLN A 605 9.59 -5.61 -12.89
CA GLN A 605 8.91 -6.87 -12.58
C GLN A 605 9.13 -7.90 -13.70
N PHE A 606 8.96 -7.52 -14.97
CA PHE A 606 9.28 -8.41 -16.10
C PHE A 606 10.75 -8.82 -16.13
N GLY A 607 11.66 -7.87 -15.93
CA GLY A 607 13.10 -8.14 -15.91
C GLY A 607 13.49 -9.10 -14.80
N ILE A 608 12.95 -8.92 -13.59
CA ILE A 608 13.18 -9.84 -12.46
C ILE A 608 12.59 -11.22 -12.75
N GLY A 609 11.34 -11.29 -13.19
CA GLY A 609 10.69 -12.57 -13.53
C GLY A 609 11.48 -13.35 -14.59
N TYR A 610 11.94 -12.67 -15.63
CA TYR A 610 12.77 -13.27 -16.69
C TYR A 610 14.12 -13.75 -16.15
N VAL A 611 14.86 -12.90 -15.42
CA VAL A 611 16.18 -13.24 -14.88
C VAL A 611 16.09 -14.41 -13.91
N VAL A 612 15.11 -14.41 -12.99
CA VAL A 612 14.94 -15.49 -12.03
C VAL A 612 14.58 -16.80 -12.74
N ALA A 613 13.64 -16.78 -13.68
CA ALA A 613 13.28 -17.98 -14.46
C ALA A 613 14.47 -18.51 -15.28
N PHE A 614 15.25 -17.63 -15.91
CA PHE A 614 16.44 -18.00 -16.67
C PHE A 614 17.47 -18.67 -15.77
N LEU A 615 17.79 -18.07 -14.61
CA LEU A 615 18.75 -18.64 -13.67
C LEU A 615 18.27 -20.00 -13.14
N VAL A 616 17.00 -20.13 -12.78
CA VAL A 616 16.42 -21.39 -12.30
C VAL A 616 16.51 -22.47 -13.36
N TYR A 617 16.15 -22.16 -14.62
CA TYR A 617 16.21 -23.15 -15.69
C TYR A 617 17.65 -23.57 -16.02
N GLN A 618 18.55 -22.61 -16.20
CA GLN A 618 19.90 -22.90 -16.66
C GLN A 618 20.76 -23.53 -15.56
N ILE A 619 20.70 -23.02 -14.32
CA ILE A 619 21.41 -23.62 -13.19
C ILE A 619 20.81 -24.98 -12.85
N GLY A 620 19.47 -25.09 -12.83
CA GLY A 620 18.80 -26.35 -12.57
C GLY A 620 19.16 -27.43 -13.58
N THR A 621 19.15 -27.10 -14.88
CA THR A 621 19.49 -28.04 -15.96
C THR A 621 20.97 -28.43 -15.91
N LEU A 622 21.86 -27.49 -15.58
CA LEU A 622 23.28 -27.79 -15.39
C LEU A 622 23.49 -28.79 -14.24
N ILE A 623 22.75 -28.64 -13.14
CA ILE A 623 22.84 -29.54 -11.97
C ILE A 623 22.25 -30.92 -12.28
N THR A 624 21.09 -30.99 -12.96
CA THR A 624 20.38 -32.24 -13.18
C THR A 624 20.85 -33.02 -14.41
N ALA A 625 21.20 -32.33 -15.49
CA ALA A 625 21.55 -32.93 -16.78
C ALA A 625 23.03 -32.76 -17.17
N GLY A 626 23.81 -31.97 -16.42
CA GLY A 626 25.24 -31.77 -16.66
C GLY A 626 25.58 -30.88 -17.86
N HIS A 627 24.58 -30.28 -18.52
CA HIS A 627 24.75 -29.36 -19.64
C HIS A 627 23.85 -28.13 -19.48
N LEU A 628 24.15 -27.06 -20.23
CA LEU A 628 23.30 -25.87 -20.27
C LEU A 628 22.02 -26.16 -21.05
N GLY A 629 20.92 -25.54 -20.63
CA GLY A 629 19.62 -25.68 -21.27
C GLY A 629 19.57 -25.01 -22.65
N SER A 630 18.54 -25.33 -23.41
CA SER A 630 18.25 -24.68 -24.69
C SER A 630 18.20 -23.15 -24.57
N GLY A 631 18.67 -22.45 -25.60
CA GLY A 631 18.61 -20.99 -25.65
C GLY A 631 19.51 -20.24 -24.65
N PHE A 632 20.53 -20.90 -24.06
CA PHE A 632 21.42 -20.25 -23.10
C PHE A 632 22.06 -18.95 -23.62
N ILE A 633 22.66 -18.96 -24.81
CA ILE A 633 23.33 -17.79 -25.40
C ILE A 633 22.35 -16.61 -25.58
N PRO A 634 21.21 -16.75 -26.30
CA PRO A 634 20.27 -15.65 -26.46
C PRO A 634 19.69 -15.18 -25.12
N GLY A 635 19.39 -16.09 -24.18
CA GLY A 635 18.95 -15.69 -22.83
C GLY A 635 20.01 -14.92 -22.06
N LEU A 636 21.27 -15.34 -22.14
CA LEU A 636 22.40 -14.65 -21.50
C LEU A 636 22.58 -13.23 -22.06
N ILE A 637 22.42 -13.04 -23.36
CA ILE A 637 22.46 -11.70 -23.98
C ILE A 637 21.38 -10.80 -23.39
N VAL A 638 20.15 -11.30 -23.24
CA VAL A 638 19.04 -10.55 -22.62
C VAL A 638 19.34 -10.22 -21.16
N VAL A 639 19.81 -11.20 -20.38
CA VAL A 639 20.18 -10.98 -18.97
C VAL A 639 21.32 -9.97 -18.83
N LEU A 640 22.33 -10.03 -19.70
CA LEU A 640 23.42 -9.06 -19.72
C LEU A 640 22.95 -7.65 -20.11
N ALA A 641 22.01 -7.54 -21.06
CA ALA A 641 21.41 -6.26 -21.42
C ALA A 641 20.61 -5.65 -20.27
N ILE A 642 19.79 -6.46 -19.56
CA ILE A 642 19.07 -6.04 -18.35
C ILE A 642 20.08 -5.60 -17.27
N ALA A 643 21.13 -6.38 -17.03
CA ALA A 643 22.17 -6.05 -16.05
C ALA A 643 22.89 -4.74 -16.41
N ALA A 644 23.26 -4.54 -17.67
CA ALA A 644 23.91 -3.31 -18.15
C ALA A 644 23.00 -2.09 -17.95
N LEU A 645 21.70 -2.20 -18.27
CA LEU A 645 20.71 -1.16 -18.03
C LEU A 645 20.60 -0.82 -16.54
N LEU A 646 20.51 -1.84 -15.67
CA LEU A 646 20.46 -1.66 -14.22
C LEU A 646 21.72 -0.99 -13.68
N VAL A 647 22.91 -1.40 -14.16
CA VAL A 647 24.19 -0.77 -13.77
C VAL A 647 24.22 0.70 -14.20
N TYR A 648 23.77 1.02 -15.42
CA TYR A 648 23.65 2.39 -15.88
C TYR A 648 22.71 3.23 -14.98
N LEU A 649 21.53 2.70 -14.66
CA LEU A 649 20.56 3.36 -13.78
C LEU A 649 21.11 3.57 -12.36
N VAL A 650 21.82 2.57 -11.81
CA VAL A 650 22.46 2.68 -10.51
C VAL A 650 23.60 3.71 -10.53
N ARG A 651 24.42 3.76 -11.57
CA ARG A 651 25.47 4.79 -11.71
C ARG A 651 24.86 6.18 -11.78
N ARG A 652 23.76 6.35 -12.52
CA ARG A 652 23.00 7.61 -12.56
C ARG A 652 22.44 7.98 -11.19
N GLY A 653 21.84 7.03 -10.48
CA GLY A 653 21.33 7.23 -9.12
C GLY A 653 22.42 7.65 -8.14
N ASN A 654 23.60 7.00 -8.18
CA ASN A 654 24.73 7.38 -7.35
C ASN A 654 25.25 8.80 -7.66
N LYS A 655 25.31 9.21 -8.94
CA LYS A 655 25.66 10.59 -9.31
C LYS A 655 24.68 11.62 -8.77
N ILE A 656 23.37 11.33 -8.83
CA ILE A 656 22.33 12.18 -8.23
C ILE A 656 22.52 12.28 -6.72
N ALA A 657 22.87 11.17 -6.06
CA ALA A 657 23.15 11.15 -4.63
C ALA A 657 24.37 12.02 -4.27
N GLU A 658 25.44 11.98 -5.08
CA GLU A 658 26.63 12.82 -4.91
C GLU A 658 26.32 14.31 -5.13
N GLN A 659 25.57 14.66 -6.19
CA GLN A 659 25.16 16.03 -6.45
C GLN A 659 24.32 16.61 -5.30
N ARG A 660 23.38 15.81 -4.77
CA ARG A 660 22.58 16.19 -3.59
C ARG A 660 23.44 16.39 -2.34
N LYS A 661 24.48 15.58 -2.13
CA LYS A 661 25.42 15.78 -1.02
C LYS A 661 26.24 17.07 -1.16
N LEU A 662 26.45 17.55 -2.38
CA LEU A 662 27.16 18.78 -2.68
C LEU A 662 26.24 20.02 -2.69
N GLY A 663 24.96 19.89 -2.30
CA GLY A 663 24.00 20.99 -2.31
C GLY A 663 23.59 21.48 -3.70
N LEU A 664 23.90 20.72 -4.76
CA LEU A 664 23.53 21.05 -6.14
C LEU A 664 22.18 20.39 -6.47
N ASN A 665 21.18 21.22 -6.78
CA ASN A 665 19.80 20.80 -7.09
C ASN A 665 19.70 19.89 -8.33
#